data_AF-A0A8S8XXV3-F1
#
_entry.id   AF-A0A8S8XXV3-F1
#
_cell.length_a   1.000
_cell.length_b   1.000
_cell.length_c   1.000
_cell.angle_alpha   90.00
_cell.angle_beta   90.00
_cell.angle_gamma   90.00
#
_symmetry.space_group_name_H-M   'P 1'
#
loop_
_entity.id
_entity.type
_entity.pdbx_description
1 polymer ?
#
loop_
_entity_poly.entity_id
_entity_poly.type
_entity_poly.pdbx_seq_one_letter_code
_entity_poly.pdbx_strand_id
1 'polypeptide(L)'
;MSPGESIDSGTHGTHVAGIAAGTGAGDNTGTPHIGVAPKANLVNVLACCDGDIEDIIRGVEWTIENQKQVTPHIRVMTSSLGEQQVEFHIDNDGSSAWSQAVDAAVESGLVVTLSAGNEFGSATGAGCNTIDSPGDSRLPITVASLDKDLSLAIYSSRGYTSDGRVKPDVAAIGSNIMAPNQGTGTGYTSKSGTSMATPLMAGIVALTLEANPDLTPSEVKETLVAGYSIEREILNDDPDAASNNCSLFETRPDNEYGYGQADPLVFVEIAGKIDPEVSVNWSLEYDMEEVNGTMVPVKPKLYKNDVLKGTAITANKPTNGGGIQIKFGASEWYSATDTSTQKNWATWELSMPSDLVIENNQTITLSARLVLDNGESMSAVSSFSVVYLDENRPSSLLLEGLTDLAGGLFLPVILLSMAATGYIFTQKRRSESNVEVEEAGDDEFVWEDEGSVAGQANLMTTMFGGMSAKALTLCSLYVAQGIPSGFISYTLIAYLAQQGFTAAQIGNMLFWVYLPWVFKFLWGPFVDNYHYLPMGRRRPWILGAQAGMVITVVIIALVPGIESKITLLTALLFFHNCFASLQDVAVDGLAVDVLSPEEFGKINGFMFGAKRFGTMVGGAGIGMFIGSLGIAGGLFLTVPMLLLIMCLPAFIRERPGEKLFPWGEGKAVIKAKDEPKPTKSKKKVSKELNWDMGTHTPQSLGVDFGILIALYLFLLLTVGDIAGNMTVLLLTAGCGAAYFYFLRNNTVGQQAFDLAPQKSDIVKALSLRAPLIGMLLAMLTYFWEFLIPVLNVLFIQQLGWSDAEYIAVTGGWAVTAGIAGTIIGGLIADKFGARRIASLFAVLTGLSIFTIALAEDLWQNRTVMTWLIVIYPFFGAAMGISLISLFMNVTWPKVGATQFTLYMALLNFGALFGLKMAGYFEENFTYTTTIMIGGSCQLLIAFVLPFIDPGQTRRELGNEF
;
A
#
# COMPACT_ATOMS: atom_id res chain seq x y z
N MET A 1 55.27 -29.87 -26.54
CA MET A 1 54.16 -29.65 -27.49
C MET A 1 54.13 -28.18 -27.87
N SER A 2 53.79 -27.85 -29.12
CA SER A 2 53.63 -26.47 -29.60
C SER A 2 52.40 -25.82 -28.95
N PRO A 3 52.46 -24.55 -28.52
CA PRO A 3 51.25 -23.82 -28.12
C PRO A 3 50.22 -23.80 -29.26
N GLY A 4 49.00 -24.25 -29.01
CA GLY A 4 47.90 -24.24 -30.00
C GLY A 4 47.42 -25.61 -30.49
N GLU A 5 48.13 -26.70 -30.19
CA GLU A 5 47.63 -28.06 -30.39
C GLU A 5 47.36 -28.70 -29.03
N SER A 6 46.08 -28.74 -28.64
CA SER A 6 45.64 -29.50 -27.46
C SER A 6 45.20 -30.89 -27.91
N ILE A 7 45.92 -31.91 -27.45
CA ILE A 7 45.59 -33.31 -27.72
C ILE A 7 44.79 -33.83 -26.53
N ASP A 8 43.57 -34.29 -26.80
CA ASP A 8 42.80 -35.09 -25.86
C ASP A 8 43.06 -36.56 -26.19
N SER A 9 43.63 -37.34 -25.26
CA SER A 9 43.98 -38.76 -25.50
C SER A 9 42.78 -39.70 -25.37
N GLY A 10 41.67 -39.24 -24.78
CA GLY A 10 40.40 -39.96 -24.66
C GLY A 10 39.23 -39.03 -24.97
N THR A 11 37.98 -39.51 -24.95
CA THR A 11 36.82 -38.62 -25.21
C THR A 11 36.44 -37.72 -24.02
N HIS A 12 37.23 -37.72 -22.94
CA HIS A 12 36.86 -37.18 -21.63
C HIS A 12 37.34 -35.74 -21.41
N GLY A 13 38.59 -35.42 -21.76
CA GLY A 13 39.18 -34.10 -21.54
C GLY A 13 38.42 -32.95 -22.23
N THR A 14 38.04 -33.18 -23.50
CA THR A 14 37.24 -32.25 -24.31
C THR A 14 35.87 -32.00 -23.69
N HIS A 15 35.26 -33.06 -23.13
CA HIS A 15 33.94 -32.98 -22.50
C HIS A 15 33.99 -32.13 -21.23
N VAL A 16 34.97 -32.38 -20.34
CA VAL A 16 35.11 -31.63 -19.08
C VAL A 16 35.56 -30.18 -19.32
N ALA A 17 36.47 -29.95 -20.26
CA ALA A 17 36.89 -28.60 -20.65
C ALA A 17 35.71 -27.78 -21.23
N GLY A 18 34.85 -28.44 -22.01
CA GLY A 18 33.64 -27.83 -22.55
C GLY A 18 32.60 -27.47 -21.49
N ILE A 19 32.47 -28.28 -20.42
CA ILE A 19 31.60 -27.93 -19.28
C ILE A 19 32.12 -26.69 -18.56
N ALA A 20 33.43 -26.60 -18.33
CA ALA A 20 34.02 -25.47 -17.62
C ALA A 20 33.99 -24.17 -18.45
N ALA A 21 34.39 -24.22 -19.72
CA ALA A 21 34.63 -23.00 -20.53
C ALA A 21 34.20 -23.09 -22.01
N GLY A 22 33.34 -24.05 -22.37
CA GLY A 22 32.86 -24.19 -23.75
C GLY A 22 32.00 -23.00 -24.19
N THR A 23 32.21 -22.50 -25.41
CA THR A 23 31.44 -21.37 -25.95
C THR A 23 30.04 -21.75 -26.48
N GLY A 24 29.72 -23.05 -26.53
CA GLY A 24 28.52 -23.57 -27.19
C GLY A 24 28.58 -23.55 -28.72
N ALA A 25 29.70 -23.12 -29.30
CA ALA A 25 29.88 -23.11 -30.75
C ALA A 25 29.79 -24.54 -31.34
N GLY A 26 29.16 -24.67 -32.51
CA GLY A 26 28.95 -25.95 -33.21
C GLY A 26 27.67 -26.69 -32.83
N ASP A 27 26.96 -26.26 -31.78
CA ASP A 27 25.68 -26.85 -31.39
C ASP A 27 24.53 -26.36 -32.29
N ASN A 28 23.86 -27.30 -32.97
CA ASN A 28 22.78 -27.01 -33.91
C ASN A 28 21.36 -27.23 -33.32
N THR A 29 21.23 -27.39 -32.00
CA THR A 29 19.95 -27.71 -31.34
C THR A 29 19.04 -26.49 -31.06
N GLY A 30 19.42 -25.30 -31.54
CA GLY A 30 18.63 -24.07 -31.40
C GLY A 30 18.85 -23.32 -30.07
N THR A 31 19.30 -24.01 -29.02
CA THR A 31 19.82 -23.40 -27.78
C THR A 31 21.21 -23.96 -27.51
N PRO A 32 22.28 -23.17 -27.68
CA PRO A 32 23.64 -23.69 -27.54
C PRO A 32 23.94 -24.13 -26.11
N HIS A 33 24.54 -25.32 -25.93
CA HIS A 33 25.04 -25.78 -24.63
C HIS A 33 26.38 -25.08 -24.30
N ILE A 34 26.30 -23.99 -23.54
CA ILE A 34 27.44 -23.16 -23.13
C ILE A 34 28.00 -23.71 -21.81
N GLY A 35 29.33 -23.74 -21.69
CA GLY A 35 30.01 -24.01 -20.42
C GLY A 35 29.84 -22.88 -19.41
N VAL A 36 30.22 -23.11 -18.16
CA VAL A 36 29.95 -22.17 -17.06
C VAL A 36 30.69 -20.84 -17.23
N ALA A 37 31.97 -20.88 -17.60
CA ALA A 37 32.84 -19.72 -17.78
C ALA A 37 33.38 -19.66 -19.23
N PRO A 38 32.55 -19.37 -20.24
CA PRO A 38 32.89 -19.53 -21.66
C PRO A 38 34.01 -18.62 -22.19
N LYS A 39 34.42 -17.62 -21.40
CA LYS A 39 35.51 -16.69 -21.72
C LYS A 39 36.80 -17.00 -20.96
N ALA A 40 36.80 -18.03 -20.10
CA ALA A 40 38.00 -18.45 -19.39
C ALA A 40 39.02 -19.05 -20.35
N ASN A 41 40.30 -18.79 -20.10
CA ASN A 41 41.38 -19.43 -20.84
C ASN A 41 41.63 -20.82 -20.26
N LEU A 42 41.84 -21.80 -21.14
CA LEU A 42 42.10 -23.18 -20.76
C LEU A 42 43.57 -23.53 -20.97
N VAL A 43 44.16 -24.20 -19.98
CA VAL A 43 45.47 -24.84 -20.09
C VAL A 43 45.24 -26.34 -19.92
N ASN A 44 45.62 -27.12 -20.94
CA ASN A 44 45.53 -28.57 -20.88
C ASN A 44 46.85 -29.15 -20.37
N VAL A 45 46.78 -29.95 -19.30
CA VAL A 45 47.90 -30.73 -18.76
C VAL A 45 47.56 -32.20 -18.91
N LEU A 46 48.10 -32.83 -19.95
CA LEU A 46 47.88 -34.25 -20.20
C LEU A 46 48.77 -35.08 -19.28
N ALA A 47 48.17 -35.70 -18.27
CA ALA A 47 48.88 -36.47 -17.25
C ALA A 47 48.34 -37.90 -17.02
N CYS A 48 47.40 -38.39 -17.86
CA CYS A 48 46.74 -39.69 -17.71
C CYS A 48 46.91 -40.63 -18.91
N CYS A 49 46.32 -41.82 -18.75
CA CYS A 49 45.74 -42.68 -19.79
C CYS A 49 46.71 -43.61 -20.55
N ASP A 50 48.02 -43.30 -20.51
CA ASP A 50 49.15 -44.23 -20.74
C ASP A 50 50.25 -44.10 -19.65
N GLY A 51 50.05 -43.26 -18.61
CA GLY A 51 51.02 -42.93 -17.56
C GLY A 51 50.56 -43.29 -16.13
N ASP A 52 51.49 -43.31 -15.18
CA ASP A 52 51.28 -43.72 -13.78
C ASP A 52 50.97 -42.51 -12.85
N ILE A 53 50.68 -42.76 -11.57
CA ILE A 53 50.45 -41.69 -10.55
C ILE A 53 51.60 -40.68 -10.51
N GLU A 54 52.84 -41.11 -10.78
CA GLU A 54 54.01 -40.23 -10.88
C GLU A 54 53.83 -39.14 -11.97
N ASP A 55 53.23 -39.48 -13.11
CA ASP A 55 52.99 -38.51 -14.18
C ASP A 55 51.88 -37.53 -13.82
N ILE A 56 50.88 -37.98 -13.04
CA ILE A 56 49.85 -37.09 -12.48
C ILE A 56 50.49 -36.09 -11.52
N ILE A 57 51.33 -36.55 -10.59
CA ILE A 57 52.06 -35.70 -9.64
C ILE A 57 52.94 -34.69 -10.40
N ARG A 58 53.69 -35.12 -11.41
CA ARG A 58 54.48 -34.21 -12.28
C ARG A 58 53.59 -33.19 -13.01
N GLY A 59 52.38 -33.57 -13.40
CA GLY A 59 51.40 -32.64 -13.96
C GLY A 59 50.96 -31.57 -12.95
N VAL A 60 50.77 -31.95 -11.69
CA VAL A 60 50.48 -31.02 -10.59
C VAL A 60 51.66 -30.07 -10.36
N GLU A 61 52.88 -30.61 -10.24
CA GLU A 61 54.11 -29.84 -10.06
C GLU A 61 54.33 -28.85 -11.21
N TRP A 62 54.14 -29.31 -12.46
CA TRP A 62 54.23 -28.45 -13.63
C TRP A 62 53.22 -27.30 -13.55
N THR A 63 51.99 -27.56 -13.11
CA THR A 63 50.96 -26.54 -12.94
C THR A 63 51.40 -25.50 -11.89
N ILE A 64 51.93 -25.94 -10.75
CA ILE A 64 52.44 -25.05 -9.69
C ILE A 64 53.59 -24.16 -10.20
N GLU A 65 54.54 -24.74 -10.94
CA GLU A 65 55.71 -24.02 -11.46
C GLU A 65 55.36 -23.01 -12.56
N ASN A 66 54.35 -23.33 -13.37
CA ASN A 66 53.97 -22.53 -14.54
C ASN A 66 52.79 -21.59 -14.28
N GLN A 67 52.10 -21.68 -13.13
CA GLN A 67 50.90 -20.90 -12.85
C GLN A 67 51.09 -19.39 -13.03
N LYS A 68 52.26 -18.85 -12.66
CA LYS A 68 52.61 -17.42 -12.79
C LYS A 68 53.28 -17.07 -14.12
N GLN A 69 53.71 -18.07 -14.90
CA GLN A 69 54.41 -17.89 -16.17
C GLN A 69 53.42 -17.78 -17.34
N VAL A 70 52.31 -18.52 -17.28
CA VAL A 70 51.23 -18.42 -18.26
C VAL A 70 50.49 -17.10 -18.06
N THR A 71 50.12 -16.44 -19.17
CA THR A 71 49.33 -15.20 -19.17
C THR A 71 48.04 -15.41 -19.96
N PRO A 72 46.86 -15.20 -19.35
CA PRO A 72 46.65 -14.91 -17.92
C PRO A 72 47.08 -16.09 -17.02
N HIS A 73 47.37 -15.79 -15.75
CA HIS A 73 47.86 -16.78 -14.77
C HIS A 73 46.86 -17.93 -14.57
N ILE A 74 47.40 -19.13 -14.31
CA ILE A 74 46.57 -20.28 -13.92
C ILE A 74 46.13 -20.04 -12.47
N ARG A 75 44.82 -20.05 -12.25
CA ARG A 75 44.22 -19.79 -10.93
C ARG A 75 43.35 -20.93 -10.42
N VAL A 76 42.82 -21.74 -11.33
CA VAL A 76 41.94 -22.87 -11.03
C VAL A 76 42.53 -24.10 -11.67
N MET A 77 42.64 -25.18 -10.90
CA MET A 77 43.05 -26.50 -11.38
C MET A 77 41.89 -27.47 -11.11
N THR A 78 41.41 -28.14 -12.15
CA THR A 78 40.36 -29.15 -12.02
C THR A 78 40.91 -30.51 -12.39
N SER A 79 40.65 -31.52 -11.55
CA SER A 79 41.00 -32.91 -11.84
C SER A 79 39.82 -33.81 -11.51
N SER A 80 39.52 -34.73 -12.42
CA SER A 80 38.47 -35.73 -12.24
C SER A 80 39.02 -37.16 -12.33
N LEU A 81 40.26 -37.31 -11.87
CA LEU A 81 40.99 -38.56 -11.76
C LEU A 81 40.93 -39.03 -10.29
N GLY A 82 40.96 -40.34 -10.08
CA GLY A 82 41.03 -40.97 -8.76
C GLY A 82 41.56 -42.40 -8.88
N GLU A 83 41.99 -42.98 -7.76
CA GLU A 83 42.37 -44.38 -7.70
C GLU A 83 41.11 -45.25 -7.90
N GLN A 84 41.09 -46.07 -8.96
CA GLN A 84 40.01 -47.03 -9.19
C GLN A 84 40.42 -48.39 -8.65
N GLN A 85 40.23 -48.64 -7.36
CA GLN A 85 40.45 -49.97 -6.80
C GLN A 85 39.22 -50.46 -6.03
N VAL A 86 38.88 -51.74 -6.25
CA VAL A 86 37.84 -52.45 -5.49
C VAL A 86 38.45 -52.95 -4.17
N GLU A 87 39.21 -52.10 -3.49
CA GLU A 87 39.85 -52.37 -2.21
C GLU A 87 39.29 -51.42 -1.15
N PHE A 88 38.90 -51.96 0.00
CA PHE A 88 38.49 -51.17 1.15
C PHE A 88 39.73 -50.55 1.78
N HIS A 89 40.04 -49.32 1.39
CA HIS A 89 41.14 -48.56 1.97
C HIS A 89 40.76 -48.07 3.37
N ILE A 90 41.59 -48.41 4.35
CA ILE A 90 41.49 -47.92 5.75
C ILE A 90 42.41 -46.68 5.91
N ASP A 91 43.09 -46.28 4.84
CA ASP A 91 44.14 -45.27 4.77
C ASP A 91 43.79 -44.07 3.89
N ASN A 92 42.51 -43.88 3.53
CA ASN A 92 42.01 -42.68 2.84
C ASN A 92 41.90 -41.50 3.82
N ASP A 93 43.02 -41.09 4.39
CA ASP A 93 43.17 -40.00 5.35
C ASP A 93 43.90 -38.77 4.78
N GLY A 94 44.06 -38.71 3.45
CA GLY A 94 44.78 -37.65 2.75
C GLY A 94 46.30 -37.78 2.82
N SER A 95 46.84 -38.88 3.35
CA SER A 95 48.30 -39.09 3.45
C SER A 95 48.94 -39.64 2.17
N SER A 96 48.17 -39.98 1.14
CA SER A 96 48.72 -40.48 -0.13
C SER A 96 49.61 -39.41 -0.81
N ALA A 97 50.61 -39.86 -1.58
CA ALA A 97 51.50 -38.95 -2.30
C ALA A 97 50.73 -38.05 -3.28
N TRP A 98 49.63 -38.56 -3.83
CA TRP A 98 48.76 -37.80 -4.71
C TRP A 98 47.98 -36.74 -3.94
N SER A 99 47.39 -37.08 -2.80
CA SER A 99 46.64 -36.14 -1.96
C SER A 99 47.52 -35.01 -1.42
N GLN A 100 48.76 -35.32 -1.03
CA GLN A 100 49.74 -34.30 -0.63
C GLN A 100 50.15 -33.37 -1.79
N ALA A 101 50.28 -33.90 -3.01
CA ALA A 101 50.63 -33.09 -4.18
C ALA A 101 49.54 -32.07 -4.53
N VAL A 102 48.26 -32.46 -4.44
CA VAL A 102 47.14 -31.53 -4.69
C VAL A 102 46.93 -30.57 -3.53
N ASP A 103 47.19 -30.96 -2.28
CA ASP A 103 47.24 -30.03 -1.14
C ASP A 103 48.33 -28.96 -1.37
N ALA A 104 49.53 -29.35 -1.81
CA ALA A 104 50.61 -28.43 -2.17
C ALA A 104 50.21 -27.48 -3.32
N ALA A 105 49.38 -27.94 -4.27
CA ALA A 105 48.84 -27.07 -5.30
C ALA A 105 47.93 -25.97 -4.71
N VAL A 106 47.07 -26.32 -3.75
CA VAL A 106 46.23 -25.34 -3.04
C VAL A 106 47.08 -24.34 -2.26
N GLU A 107 48.08 -24.83 -1.51
CA GLU A 107 49.01 -23.98 -0.76
C GLU A 107 49.82 -23.03 -1.66
N SER A 108 50.02 -23.38 -2.93
CA SER A 108 50.68 -22.50 -3.90
C SER A 108 49.82 -21.31 -4.36
N GLY A 109 48.52 -21.31 -4.03
CA GLY A 109 47.54 -20.28 -4.39
C GLY A 109 46.54 -20.68 -5.47
N LEU A 110 46.52 -21.95 -5.90
CA LEU A 110 45.54 -22.47 -6.86
C LEU A 110 44.26 -22.88 -6.14
N VAL A 111 43.10 -22.60 -6.72
CA VAL A 111 41.86 -23.24 -6.29
C VAL A 111 41.75 -24.59 -7.00
N VAL A 112 41.80 -25.68 -6.23
CA VAL A 112 41.77 -27.04 -6.78
C VAL A 112 40.39 -27.65 -6.57
N THR A 113 39.76 -28.12 -7.64
CA THR A 113 38.50 -28.88 -7.60
C THR A 113 38.74 -30.33 -7.99
N LEU A 114 38.31 -31.27 -7.13
CA LEU A 114 38.49 -32.71 -7.30
C LEU A 114 37.14 -33.41 -7.37
N SER A 115 37.05 -34.48 -8.16
CA SER A 115 35.87 -35.34 -8.14
C SER A 115 35.82 -36.17 -6.86
N ALA A 116 34.62 -36.32 -6.27
CA ALA A 116 34.44 -37.20 -5.12
C ALA A 116 34.70 -38.68 -5.42
N GLY A 117 34.54 -39.10 -6.68
CA GLY A 117 34.60 -40.50 -7.10
C GLY A 117 33.26 -41.01 -7.61
N ASN A 118 33.27 -42.15 -8.31
CA ASN A 118 32.05 -42.83 -8.77
C ASN A 118 31.90 -44.25 -8.17
N GLU A 119 32.62 -44.52 -7.10
CA GLU A 119 32.78 -45.83 -6.48
C GLU A 119 31.60 -46.09 -5.53
N PHE A 120 30.73 -47.03 -5.90
CA PHE A 120 29.76 -47.68 -5.02
C PHE A 120 28.84 -46.76 -4.19
N GLY A 121 28.53 -45.54 -4.65
CA GLY A 121 27.75 -44.54 -3.88
C GLY A 121 26.45 -45.03 -3.23
N SER A 122 25.81 -46.07 -3.77
CA SER A 122 24.56 -46.68 -3.29
C SER A 122 24.68 -48.14 -2.83
N ALA A 123 25.85 -48.76 -2.95
CA ALA A 123 26.03 -50.14 -2.53
C ALA A 123 26.27 -50.19 -1.02
N THR A 124 25.19 -50.39 -0.27
CA THR A 124 25.10 -50.47 1.19
C THR A 124 26.10 -51.42 1.88
N GLY A 125 26.74 -52.33 1.13
CA GLY A 125 27.79 -53.21 1.65
C GLY A 125 29.16 -52.57 1.81
N ALA A 126 29.43 -51.43 1.15
CA ALA A 126 30.72 -50.74 1.19
C ALA A 126 30.80 -49.63 2.25
N GLY A 127 29.65 -49.17 2.76
CA GLY A 127 29.58 -48.16 3.82
C GLY A 127 29.89 -46.73 3.36
N CYS A 128 29.98 -45.84 4.34
CA CYS A 128 30.10 -44.39 4.22
C CYS A 128 31.58 -43.95 4.21
N ASN A 129 32.39 -44.56 3.37
CA ASN A 129 33.82 -44.26 3.21
C ASN A 129 34.26 -44.70 1.82
N THR A 130 33.63 -44.10 0.80
CA THR A 130 33.89 -44.41 -0.61
C THR A 130 34.61 -43.29 -1.35
N ILE A 131 34.99 -42.24 -0.64
CA ILE A 131 35.87 -41.19 -1.17
C ILE A 131 37.31 -41.71 -1.11
N ASP A 132 37.98 -41.62 -2.26
CA ASP A 132 39.32 -42.15 -2.47
C ASP A 132 40.31 -41.05 -2.85
N SER A 133 41.61 -41.38 -2.85
CA SER A 133 42.67 -40.48 -3.30
C SER A 133 42.48 -40.08 -4.77
N PRO A 134 42.62 -38.78 -5.12
CA PRO A 134 42.97 -37.64 -4.27
C PRO A 134 41.75 -36.91 -3.67
N GLY A 135 40.52 -37.38 -3.87
CA GLY A 135 39.28 -36.75 -3.35
C GLY A 135 39.23 -36.63 -1.82
N ASP A 136 40.00 -37.46 -1.11
CA ASP A 136 40.21 -37.43 0.34
C ASP A 136 41.16 -36.31 0.82
N SER A 137 41.77 -35.53 -0.08
CA SER A 137 42.67 -34.42 0.25
C SER A 137 42.03 -33.35 1.12
N ARG A 138 42.84 -32.68 1.96
CA ARG A 138 42.32 -31.76 2.98
C ARG A 138 41.91 -30.42 2.40
N LEU A 139 42.75 -29.82 1.57
CA LEU A 139 42.60 -28.43 1.13
C LEU A 139 41.72 -28.26 -0.12
N PRO A 140 41.79 -29.12 -1.16
CA PRO A 140 40.94 -29.01 -2.35
C PRO A 140 39.44 -29.07 -2.06
N ILE A 141 38.65 -28.55 -3.00
CA ILE A 141 37.19 -28.65 -3.02
C ILE A 141 36.81 -29.97 -3.70
N THR A 142 36.34 -30.95 -2.91
CA THR A 142 35.86 -32.24 -3.41
C THR A 142 34.38 -32.13 -3.78
N VAL A 143 34.03 -32.51 -5.02
CA VAL A 143 32.72 -32.25 -5.62
C VAL A 143 31.95 -33.54 -5.86
N ALA A 144 30.76 -33.65 -5.25
CA ALA A 144 29.78 -34.72 -5.51
C ALA A 144 28.89 -34.42 -6.73
N SER A 145 28.28 -35.49 -7.28
CA SER A 145 27.45 -35.41 -8.47
C SER A 145 25.97 -35.47 -8.14
N LEU A 146 25.19 -34.51 -8.65
CA LEU A 146 23.73 -34.51 -8.59
C LEU A 146 23.11 -34.96 -9.92
N ASP A 147 21.92 -35.55 -9.81
CA ASP A 147 21.01 -35.79 -10.93
C ASP A 147 20.29 -34.50 -11.36
N LYS A 148 19.57 -34.56 -12.50
CA LYS A 148 18.82 -33.40 -13.03
C LYS A 148 17.64 -32.98 -12.15
N ASP A 149 17.14 -33.89 -11.32
CA ASP A 149 16.16 -33.62 -10.27
C ASP A 149 16.79 -33.11 -8.97
N LEU A 150 18.11 -32.88 -8.98
CA LEU A 150 18.91 -32.37 -7.87
C LEU A 150 19.06 -33.34 -6.69
N SER A 151 18.68 -34.61 -6.87
CA SER A 151 19.02 -35.69 -5.93
C SER A 151 20.49 -36.08 -6.06
N LEU A 152 21.10 -36.61 -4.99
CA LEU A 152 22.46 -37.14 -5.07
C LEU A 152 22.51 -38.33 -6.02
N ALA A 153 23.37 -38.25 -7.03
CA ALA A 153 23.45 -39.29 -8.05
C ALA A 153 23.88 -40.62 -7.41
N ILE A 154 23.24 -41.70 -7.84
CA ILE A 154 23.39 -43.05 -7.26
C ILE A 154 24.84 -43.57 -7.23
N TYR A 155 25.70 -43.05 -8.11
CA TYR A 155 27.10 -43.42 -8.26
C TYR A 155 28.05 -42.50 -7.49
N SER A 156 27.61 -41.34 -6.99
CA SER A 156 28.49 -40.37 -6.33
C SER A 156 29.08 -40.96 -5.05
N SER A 157 30.41 -40.93 -4.92
CA SER A 157 31.09 -41.34 -3.69
C SER A 157 30.74 -40.44 -2.51
N ARG A 158 30.77 -41.02 -1.30
CA ARG A 158 30.33 -40.42 -0.04
C ARG A 158 31.41 -40.61 1.02
N GLY A 159 31.60 -39.60 1.86
CA GLY A 159 32.48 -39.69 3.03
C GLY A 159 31.80 -40.39 4.19
N TYR A 160 32.41 -40.43 5.38
CA TYR A 160 33.64 -39.75 5.79
C TYR A 160 34.90 -40.33 5.16
N THR A 161 35.99 -39.55 5.20
CA THR A 161 37.35 -40.09 4.99
C THR A 161 37.72 -41.04 6.15
N SER A 162 38.80 -41.82 6.00
CA SER A 162 39.23 -42.80 7.02
C SER A 162 39.67 -42.15 8.36
N ASP A 163 40.06 -40.87 8.33
CA ASP A 163 40.37 -40.05 9.51
C ASP A 163 39.17 -39.23 10.04
N GLY A 164 37.98 -39.42 9.48
CA GLY A 164 36.73 -38.83 9.98
C GLY A 164 36.44 -37.40 9.49
N ARG A 165 37.13 -36.90 8.47
CA ARG A 165 36.79 -35.61 7.85
C ARG A 165 35.55 -35.77 6.99
N VAL A 166 34.70 -34.74 7.00
CA VAL A 166 33.54 -34.68 6.12
C VAL A 166 34.01 -34.35 4.71
N LYS A 167 33.69 -35.24 3.78
CA LYS A 167 33.80 -35.06 2.34
C LYS A 167 32.55 -35.71 1.71
N PRO A 168 32.05 -35.27 0.55
CA PRO A 168 32.53 -34.16 -0.29
C PRO A 168 32.38 -32.79 0.40
N ASP A 169 32.94 -31.73 -0.19
CA ASP A 169 32.74 -30.35 0.31
C ASP A 169 31.47 -29.71 -0.27
N VAL A 170 31.09 -30.05 -1.51
CA VAL A 170 29.93 -29.47 -2.20
C VAL A 170 29.40 -30.43 -3.27
N ALA A 171 28.13 -30.28 -3.66
CA ALA A 171 27.52 -31.04 -4.75
C ALA A 171 27.16 -30.15 -5.95
N ALA A 172 27.36 -30.66 -7.17
CA ALA A 172 26.98 -29.99 -8.41
C ALA A 172 26.39 -30.99 -9.41
N ILE A 173 25.61 -30.51 -10.39
CA ILE A 173 24.96 -31.40 -11.37
C ILE A 173 26.02 -32.07 -12.24
N GLY A 174 26.05 -33.41 -12.23
CA GLY A 174 26.98 -34.20 -13.02
C GLY A 174 26.33 -35.30 -13.86
N SER A 175 25.03 -35.56 -13.71
CA SER A 175 24.32 -36.53 -14.58
C SER A 175 23.76 -35.90 -15.85
N ASN A 176 23.84 -36.66 -16.95
CA ASN A 176 23.27 -36.33 -18.26
C ASN A 176 23.69 -34.92 -18.72
N ILE A 177 24.97 -34.60 -18.60
CA ILE A 177 25.53 -33.33 -19.02
C ILE A 177 25.94 -33.41 -20.49
N MET A 178 25.27 -32.59 -21.30
CA MET A 178 25.61 -32.37 -22.70
C MET A 178 26.84 -31.46 -22.82
N ALA A 179 27.89 -31.95 -23.48
CA ALA A 179 29.09 -31.17 -23.75
C ALA A 179 29.78 -31.65 -25.06
N PRO A 180 30.79 -30.93 -25.57
CA PRO A 180 31.45 -31.26 -26.82
C PRO A 180 32.03 -32.68 -26.84
N ASN A 181 31.79 -33.39 -27.95
CA ASN A 181 32.32 -34.72 -28.20
C ASN A 181 33.60 -34.64 -29.03
N GLN A 182 34.69 -35.19 -28.48
CA GLN A 182 36.00 -35.19 -29.10
C GLN A 182 35.98 -35.74 -30.54
N GLY A 183 36.73 -35.12 -31.45
CA GLY A 183 36.96 -35.64 -32.80
C GLY A 183 35.78 -35.52 -33.77
N THR A 184 34.66 -34.96 -33.33
CA THR A 184 33.45 -34.81 -34.17
C THR A 184 33.34 -33.46 -34.87
N GLY A 185 34.23 -32.52 -34.56
CA GLY A 185 34.23 -31.14 -35.06
C GLY A 185 33.17 -30.24 -34.41
N THR A 186 31.91 -30.66 -34.42
CA THR A 186 30.76 -29.89 -33.89
C THR A 186 29.78 -30.72 -33.05
N GLY A 187 30.02 -32.01 -32.88
CA GLY A 187 29.12 -32.90 -32.16
C GLY A 187 29.18 -32.69 -30.64
N TYR A 188 28.05 -32.91 -29.99
CA TYR A 188 27.90 -32.93 -28.53
C TYR A 188 27.44 -34.32 -28.10
N THR A 189 27.81 -34.74 -26.89
CA THR A 189 27.39 -36.01 -26.30
C THR A 189 26.98 -35.82 -24.86
N SER A 190 26.17 -36.74 -24.32
CA SER A 190 25.74 -36.74 -22.92
C SER A 190 26.63 -37.70 -22.13
N LYS A 191 27.17 -37.24 -21.00
CA LYS A 191 27.91 -38.07 -20.04
C LYS A 191 27.42 -37.80 -18.61
N SER A 192 27.60 -38.80 -17.74
CA SER A 192 27.26 -38.74 -16.32
C SER A 192 28.47 -39.12 -15.47
N GLY A 193 28.70 -38.41 -14.37
CA GLY A 193 29.77 -38.71 -13.41
C GLY A 193 30.12 -37.51 -12.53
N THR A 194 30.78 -37.75 -11.39
CA THR A 194 31.45 -36.68 -10.63
C THR A 194 32.48 -35.93 -11.48
N SER A 195 32.98 -36.58 -12.53
CA SER A 195 33.81 -35.93 -13.56
C SER A 195 33.13 -34.82 -14.35
N MET A 196 31.80 -34.77 -14.40
CA MET A 196 31.05 -33.69 -15.03
C MET A 196 30.68 -32.60 -14.01
N ALA A 197 30.42 -32.98 -12.76
CA ALA A 197 30.14 -32.04 -11.67
C ALA A 197 31.38 -31.18 -11.30
N THR A 198 32.56 -31.80 -11.27
CA THR A 198 33.83 -31.13 -10.91
C THR A 198 34.20 -29.96 -11.83
N PRO A 199 34.24 -30.10 -13.17
CA PRO A 199 34.53 -28.98 -14.07
C PRO A 199 33.42 -27.92 -14.08
N LEU A 200 32.18 -28.29 -13.75
CA LEU A 200 31.10 -27.32 -13.54
C LEU A 200 31.46 -26.42 -12.36
N MET A 201 31.84 -27.01 -11.22
CA MET A 201 32.33 -26.25 -10.06
C MET A 201 33.59 -25.43 -10.39
N ALA A 202 34.53 -25.97 -11.17
CA ALA A 202 35.72 -25.22 -11.60
C ALA A 202 35.36 -23.96 -12.40
N GLY A 203 34.34 -24.03 -13.26
CA GLY A 203 33.81 -22.87 -13.97
C GLY A 203 33.14 -21.86 -13.03
N ILE A 204 32.41 -22.32 -12.00
CA ILE A 204 31.85 -21.44 -10.96
C ILE A 204 32.98 -20.71 -10.23
N VAL A 205 34.04 -21.42 -9.84
CA VAL A 205 35.23 -20.82 -9.22
C VAL A 205 35.89 -19.80 -10.15
N ALA A 206 35.99 -20.09 -11.45
CA ALA A 206 36.57 -19.13 -12.40
C ALA A 206 35.77 -17.82 -12.46
N LEU A 207 34.43 -17.88 -12.47
CA LEU A 207 33.57 -16.69 -12.40
C LEU A 207 33.69 -15.97 -11.04
N THR A 208 33.83 -16.73 -9.97
CA THR A 208 34.02 -16.20 -8.62
C THR A 208 35.32 -15.41 -8.51
N LEU A 209 36.41 -15.93 -9.06
CA LEU A 209 37.71 -15.25 -9.12
C LEU A 209 37.74 -14.12 -10.16
N GLU A 210 36.88 -14.15 -11.18
CA GLU A 210 36.67 -13.00 -12.06
C GLU A 210 36.00 -11.84 -11.29
N ALA A 211 35.01 -12.16 -10.44
CA ALA A 211 34.37 -11.17 -9.58
C ALA A 211 35.33 -10.61 -8.52
N ASN A 212 36.19 -11.45 -7.92
CA ASN A 212 37.19 -10.99 -6.98
C ASN A 212 38.52 -11.75 -7.14
N PRO A 213 39.49 -11.15 -7.88
CA PRO A 213 40.78 -11.77 -8.17
C PRO A 213 41.66 -12.01 -6.93
N ASP A 214 41.40 -11.31 -5.82
CA ASP A 214 42.22 -11.35 -4.61
C ASP A 214 41.84 -12.49 -3.66
N LEU A 215 40.72 -13.17 -3.92
CA LEU A 215 40.30 -14.33 -3.14
C LEU A 215 41.36 -15.42 -3.12
N THR A 216 41.70 -15.85 -1.90
CA THR A 216 42.56 -16.99 -1.64
C THR A 216 41.77 -18.30 -1.79
N PRO A 217 42.45 -19.44 -2.07
CA PRO A 217 41.77 -20.73 -2.13
C PRO A 217 41.00 -21.11 -0.87
N SER A 218 41.53 -20.75 0.31
CA SER A 218 40.83 -20.94 1.59
C SER A 218 39.57 -20.11 1.68
N GLU A 219 39.56 -18.85 1.23
CA GLU A 219 38.34 -18.02 1.26
C GLU A 219 37.28 -18.56 0.31
N VAL A 220 37.67 -19.05 -0.88
CA VAL A 220 36.71 -19.68 -1.80
C VAL A 220 36.05 -20.90 -1.16
N LYS A 221 36.83 -21.76 -0.47
CA LYS A 221 36.30 -22.96 0.18
C LYS A 221 35.54 -22.66 1.47
N GLU A 222 36.15 -21.96 2.41
CA GLU A 222 35.65 -21.77 3.78
C GLU A 222 34.64 -20.62 3.92
N THR A 223 34.66 -19.64 3.01
CA THR A 223 33.69 -18.51 3.06
C THR A 223 32.55 -18.72 2.07
N LEU A 224 32.86 -19.02 0.81
CA LEU A 224 31.82 -19.12 -0.23
C LEU A 224 31.14 -20.50 -0.23
N VAL A 225 31.91 -21.57 -0.42
CA VAL A 225 31.34 -22.92 -0.46
C VAL A 225 30.70 -23.27 0.89
N ALA A 226 31.40 -23.05 1.99
CA ALA A 226 30.86 -23.40 3.31
C ALA A 226 29.71 -22.51 3.78
N GLY A 227 29.77 -21.20 3.47
CA GLY A 227 28.78 -20.23 3.95
C GLY A 227 27.49 -20.21 3.13
N TYR A 228 27.58 -20.40 1.81
CA TYR A 228 26.51 -20.00 0.89
C TYR A 228 25.99 -21.11 -0.04
N SER A 229 26.46 -22.35 0.11
CA SER A 229 25.86 -23.49 -0.62
C SER A 229 24.38 -23.65 -0.24
N ILE A 230 23.55 -24.05 -1.21
CA ILE A 230 22.12 -24.28 -1.00
C ILE A 230 21.94 -25.51 -0.11
N GLU A 231 21.26 -25.33 1.02
CA GLU A 231 20.91 -26.41 1.93
C GLU A 231 19.99 -27.41 1.24
N ARG A 232 20.28 -28.70 1.42
CA ARG A 232 19.45 -29.79 0.94
C ARG A 232 18.88 -30.53 2.13
N GLU A 233 17.55 -30.58 2.22
CA GLU A 233 16.87 -31.34 3.26
C GLU A 233 17.25 -32.82 3.12
N ILE A 234 17.88 -33.36 4.17
CA ILE A 234 17.93 -34.80 4.39
C ILE A 234 16.50 -35.17 4.76
N LEU A 235 15.71 -35.68 3.81
CA LEU A 235 14.36 -36.14 4.09
C LEU A 235 14.45 -37.17 5.22
N ASN A 236 13.70 -36.93 6.29
CA ASN A 236 13.46 -37.84 7.41
C ASN A 236 12.72 -39.09 6.90
N ASP A 237 13.40 -39.93 6.14
CA ASP A 237 12.94 -41.26 5.77
C ASP A 237 13.50 -42.25 6.80
N ASP A 238 12.63 -43.19 7.19
CA ASP A 238 12.87 -44.30 8.11
C ASP A 238 14.31 -44.85 8.04
N PRO A 239 14.86 -45.40 9.15
CA PRO A 239 16.12 -46.13 9.14
C PRO A 239 15.92 -47.47 8.43
N ASP A 240 15.63 -47.42 7.13
CA ASP A 240 15.60 -48.55 6.25
C ASP A 240 17.02 -48.82 5.80
N ALA A 241 17.46 -50.07 5.95
CA ALA A 241 18.75 -50.56 5.46
C ALA A 241 18.93 -50.42 3.92
N ALA A 242 17.98 -49.80 3.24
CA ALA A 242 17.99 -49.44 1.83
C ALA A 242 18.32 -47.94 1.58
N SER A 243 18.19 -47.05 2.58
CA SER A 243 18.36 -45.59 2.38
C SER A 243 19.82 -45.12 2.41
N ASN A 244 20.78 -45.97 2.79
CA ASN A 244 22.23 -45.69 2.78
C ASN A 244 22.60 -44.33 3.42
N ASN A 245 21.80 -43.85 4.39
CA ASN A 245 22.04 -42.59 5.08
C ASN A 245 23.29 -42.70 5.93
N CYS A 246 24.30 -41.96 5.52
CA CYS A 246 25.64 -42.03 6.07
C CYS A 246 25.92 -40.99 7.16
N SER A 247 24.95 -40.09 7.40
CA SER A 247 25.06 -39.00 8.36
C SER A 247 24.80 -39.51 9.77
N LEU A 248 25.88 -39.77 10.53
CA LEU A 248 25.79 -40.10 11.96
C LEU A 248 25.14 -38.96 12.77
N PHE A 249 25.25 -37.73 12.27
CA PHE A 249 24.63 -36.53 12.78
C PHE A 249 24.10 -35.71 11.59
N GLU A 250 22.88 -35.19 11.68
CA GLU A 250 22.33 -34.21 10.73
C GLU A 250 23.02 -32.84 10.94
N THR A 251 24.31 -32.77 10.61
CA THR A 251 25.16 -31.58 10.77
C THR A 251 25.67 -31.10 9.42
N ARG A 252 25.89 -29.80 9.31
CA ARG A 252 26.53 -29.18 8.14
C ARG A 252 28.01 -28.91 8.44
N PRO A 253 28.96 -29.32 7.60
CA PRO A 253 28.76 -30.12 6.38
C PRO A 253 28.38 -31.59 6.68
N ASP A 254 27.66 -32.23 5.76
CA ASP A 254 27.31 -33.65 5.79
C ASP A 254 28.17 -34.46 4.81
N ASN A 255 28.19 -35.78 4.95
CA ASN A 255 29.08 -36.66 4.16
C ASN A 255 28.50 -37.14 2.81
N GLU A 256 27.34 -36.60 2.41
CA GLU A 256 26.68 -36.88 1.13
C GLU A 256 26.74 -35.67 0.19
N TYR A 257 26.29 -34.50 0.66
CA TYR A 257 26.23 -33.24 -0.08
C TYR A 257 27.30 -32.23 0.36
N GLY A 258 28.05 -32.50 1.44
CA GLY A 258 29.02 -31.55 1.98
C GLY A 258 28.32 -30.36 2.61
N TYR A 259 28.65 -29.15 2.16
CA TYR A 259 27.94 -27.93 2.57
C TYR A 259 26.61 -27.74 1.83
N GLY A 260 26.27 -28.58 0.86
CA GLY A 260 25.05 -28.52 0.06
C GLY A 260 25.33 -28.41 -1.43
N GLN A 261 24.34 -27.92 -2.18
CA GLN A 261 24.50 -27.70 -3.62
C GLN A 261 25.20 -26.37 -3.91
N ALA A 262 26.12 -26.37 -4.89
CA ALA A 262 26.73 -25.15 -5.42
C ALA A 262 25.69 -24.23 -6.09
N ASP A 263 25.67 -22.95 -5.69
CA ASP A 263 24.89 -21.90 -6.34
C ASP A 263 25.83 -20.93 -7.08
N PRO A 264 25.89 -21.00 -8.42
CA PRO A 264 26.76 -20.13 -9.20
C PRO A 264 26.48 -18.64 -9.00
N LEU A 265 25.20 -18.24 -8.88
CA LEU A 265 24.83 -16.83 -8.84
C LEU A 265 25.23 -16.23 -7.48
N VAL A 266 24.85 -16.90 -6.40
CA VAL A 266 25.16 -16.44 -5.04
C VAL A 266 26.67 -16.38 -4.81
N PHE A 267 27.45 -17.36 -5.30
CA PHE A 267 28.90 -17.35 -5.10
C PHE A 267 29.56 -16.15 -5.77
N VAL A 268 29.18 -15.83 -7.01
CA VAL A 268 29.73 -14.69 -7.76
C VAL A 268 29.27 -13.36 -7.15
N GLU A 269 28.01 -13.26 -6.73
CA GLU A 269 27.46 -12.06 -6.07
C GLU A 269 28.15 -11.77 -4.75
N ILE A 270 28.35 -12.77 -3.89
CA ILE A 270 29.03 -12.58 -2.61
C ILE A 270 30.52 -12.25 -2.84
N ALA A 271 31.19 -12.94 -3.77
CA ALA A 271 32.60 -12.69 -4.07
C ALA A 271 32.85 -11.24 -4.50
N GLY A 272 31.95 -10.64 -5.28
CA GLY A 272 32.09 -9.25 -5.73
C GLY A 272 31.69 -8.18 -4.71
N LYS A 273 31.26 -8.54 -3.49
CA LYS A 273 31.01 -7.56 -2.42
C LYS A 273 32.33 -7.13 -1.77
N ILE A 274 32.43 -5.84 -1.42
CA ILE A 274 33.51 -5.35 -0.52
C ILE A 274 33.27 -5.87 0.90
N ASP A 275 32.00 -5.89 1.32
CA ASP A 275 31.55 -6.31 2.64
C ASP A 275 30.13 -6.91 2.53
N PRO A 276 29.81 -8.03 3.21
CA PRO A 276 28.46 -8.59 3.23
C PRO A 276 27.36 -7.63 3.69
N GLU A 277 27.69 -6.66 4.55
CA GLU A 277 26.76 -5.65 5.10
C GLU A 277 26.46 -4.52 4.11
N VAL A 278 27.20 -4.44 3.00
CA VAL A 278 27.11 -3.38 2.00
C VAL A 278 26.55 -3.93 0.70
N SER A 279 25.58 -3.24 0.10
CA SER A 279 24.96 -3.67 -1.15
C SER A 279 24.46 -2.50 -2.01
N VAL A 280 24.42 -2.72 -3.33
CA VAL A 280 23.72 -1.84 -4.28
C VAL A 280 22.60 -2.66 -4.88
N ASN A 281 21.37 -2.20 -4.72
CA ASN A 281 20.19 -2.87 -5.24
C ASN A 281 19.42 -1.94 -6.19
N TRP A 282 19.24 -2.41 -7.41
CA TRP A 282 18.58 -1.70 -8.50
C TRP A 282 17.99 -2.71 -9.45
N SER A 283 16.93 -2.32 -10.16
CA SER A 283 16.21 -3.19 -11.07
C SER A 283 15.81 -2.41 -12.30
N LEU A 284 15.81 -3.08 -13.45
CA LEU A 284 15.24 -2.58 -14.68
C LEU A 284 14.03 -3.42 -15.06
N GLU A 285 12.99 -2.75 -15.53
CA GLU A 285 11.77 -3.39 -15.98
C GLU A 285 12.02 -4.09 -17.32
N TYR A 286 11.59 -5.35 -17.42
CA TYR A 286 11.69 -6.14 -18.65
C TYR A 286 10.39 -5.98 -19.44
N ASP A 287 10.50 -5.57 -20.69
CA ASP A 287 9.38 -5.64 -21.64
C ASP A 287 9.05 -7.13 -21.88
N MET A 288 7.77 -7.47 -22.04
CA MET A 288 7.36 -8.84 -22.39
C MET A 288 6.89 -8.86 -23.85
N GLU A 289 7.46 -9.76 -24.67
CA GLU A 289 7.07 -9.92 -26.07
C GLU A 289 6.48 -11.32 -26.31
N GLU A 290 5.41 -11.39 -27.11
CA GLU A 290 4.76 -12.64 -27.45
C GLU A 290 5.53 -13.33 -28.58
N VAL A 291 6.19 -14.45 -28.27
CA VAL A 291 6.87 -15.30 -29.26
C VAL A 291 6.17 -16.65 -29.29
N ASN A 292 5.52 -16.96 -30.42
CA ASN A 292 4.76 -18.21 -30.64
C ASN A 292 3.71 -18.51 -29.55
N GLY A 293 2.98 -17.51 -29.07
CA GLY A 293 1.92 -17.69 -28.06
C GLY A 293 2.42 -17.80 -26.62
N THR A 294 3.71 -17.59 -26.37
CA THR A 294 4.31 -17.53 -25.03
C THR A 294 4.89 -16.14 -24.80
N MET A 295 4.56 -15.52 -23.67
CA MET A 295 5.13 -14.24 -23.27
C MET A 295 6.57 -14.47 -22.78
N VAL A 296 7.55 -13.89 -23.47
CA VAL A 296 8.97 -14.00 -23.14
C VAL A 296 9.49 -12.63 -22.75
N PRO A 297 10.25 -12.50 -21.63
CA PRO A 297 10.90 -11.24 -21.29
C PRO A 297 11.97 -10.91 -22.35
N VAL A 298 11.85 -9.74 -22.96
CA VAL A 298 12.85 -9.19 -23.88
C VAL A 298 13.74 -8.18 -23.15
N LYS A 299 14.90 -7.89 -23.75
CA LYS A 299 15.90 -7.02 -23.12
C LYS A 299 15.29 -5.64 -22.84
N PRO A 300 15.51 -5.07 -21.64
CA PRO A 300 15.06 -3.72 -21.31
C PRO A 300 15.60 -2.69 -22.30
N LYS A 301 14.78 -1.68 -22.64
CA LYS A 301 15.19 -0.55 -23.48
C LYS A 301 15.59 0.63 -22.61
N LEU A 302 16.68 1.29 -22.98
CA LEU A 302 17.20 2.49 -22.31
C LEU A 302 17.15 3.68 -23.28
N TYR A 303 16.39 4.71 -22.94
CA TYR A 303 16.19 5.89 -23.79
C TYR A 303 17.15 7.04 -23.43
N LYS A 304 17.36 7.95 -24.38
CA LYS A 304 18.33 9.06 -24.29
C LYS A 304 18.20 9.95 -23.04
N ASN A 305 17.00 10.11 -22.51
CA ASN A 305 16.69 10.99 -21.37
C ASN A 305 16.20 10.22 -20.13
N ASP A 306 16.41 8.91 -20.07
CA ASP A 306 16.03 8.13 -18.90
C ASP A 306 16.89 8.51 -17.68
N VAL A 307 16.34 8.31 -16.49
CA VAL A 307 17.04 8.48 -15.21
C VAL A 307 17.10 7.13 -14.54
N LEU A 308 18.30 6.59 -14.37
CA LEU A 308 18.53 5.34 -13.66
C LEU A 308 18.41 5.61 -12.15
N LYS A 309 17.70 4.74 -11.44
CA LYS A 309 17.47 4.86 -10.00
C LYS A 309 17.76 3.54 -9.31
N GLY A 310 18.14 3.64 -8.04
CA GLY A 310 18.29 2.46 -7.19
C GLY A 310 18.46 2.83 -5.74
N THR A 311 18.77 1.80 -4.95
CA THR A 311 19.04 1.88 -3.52
C THR A 311 20.40 1.30 -3.22
N ALA A 312 20.98 1.67 -2.08
CA ALA A 312 22.15 1.01 -1.55
C ALA A 312 22.14 0.99 -0.03
N ILE A 313 22.80 -0.01 0.53
CA ILE A 313 23.04 -0.15 1.96
C ILE A 313 24.53 0.09 2.16
N THR A 314 24.87 1.14 2.91
CA THR A 314 26.26 1.56 3.17
C THR A 314 26.77 1.17 4.56
N ALA A 315 25.91 0.61 5.42
CA ALA A 315 26.24 0.12 6.77
C ALA A 315 27.07 1.13 7.63
N ASN A 316 26.74 2.42 7.56
CA ASN A 316 27.46 3.52 8.24
C ASN A 316 28.95 3.68 7.86
N LYS A 317 29.40 3.06 6.76
CA LYS A 317 30.76 3.25 6.26
C LYS A 317 30.88 4.59 5.51
N PRO A 318 31.99 5.34 5.69
CA PRO A 318 32.16 6.65 5.07
C PRO A 318 32.29 6.53 3.55
N THR A 319 31.49 7.34 2.85
CA THR A 319 31.34 7.45 1.39
C THR A 319 31.46 8.93 0.93
N ASN A 320 32.13 9.75 1.74
CA ASN A 320 32.48 11.15 1.44
C ASN A 320 33.62 11.25 0.41
N GLY A 321 33.36 10.77 -0.81
CA GLY A 321 34.29 10.78 -1.93
C GLY A 321 34.14 9.55 -2.83
N GLY A 322 33.88 8.39 -2.23
CA GLY A 322 33.46 7.17 -2.93
C GLY A 322 31.94 7.03 -2.87
N GLY A 323 31.26 7.08 -4.01
CA GLY A 323 29.80 6.93 -4.11
C GLY A 323 29.41 5.76 -4.99
N ILE A 324 28.15 5.76 -5.43
CA ILE A 324 27.68 4.79 -6.42
C ILE A 324 28.13 5.22 -7.80
N GLN A 325 28.65 4.26 -8.56
CA GLN A 325 29.09 4.47 -9.93
C GLN A 325 28.41 3.48 -10.87
N ILE A 326 28.06 3.96 -12.07
CA ILE A 326 27.46 3.14 -13.13
C ILE A 326 28.34 3.21 -14.36
N LYS A 327 28.54 2.05 -14.99
CA LYS A 327 29.26 1.90 -16.26
C LYS A 327 28.29 1.49 -17.36
N PHE A 328 28.44 2.11 -18.53
CA PHE A 328 27.65 1.80 -19.73
C PHE A 328 28.55 1.08 -20.74
N GLY A 329 28.51 -0.26 -20.75
CA GLY A 329 29.35 -1.09 -21.60
C GLY A 329 30.84 -0.84 -21.38
N ALA A 330 31.54 -0.39 -22.42
CA ALA A 330 32.98 -0.12 -22.40
C ALA A 330 33.34 1.33 -22.00
N SER A 331 32.36 2.15 -21.59
CA SER A 331 32.59 3.55 -21.18
C SER A 331 33.33 3.67 -19.84
N GLU A 332 33.69 4.89 -19.46
CA GLU A 332 34.17 5.22 -18.12
C GLU A 332 33.07 5.07 -17.05
N TRP A 333 33.46 5.04 -15.79
CA TRP A 333 32.53 5.00 -14.67
C TRP A 333 31.93 6.39 -14.39
N TYR A 334 30.60 6.49 -14.43
CA TYR A 334 29.87 7.71 -14.13
C TYR A 334 29.38 7.70 -12.68
N SER A 335 29.57 8.80 -11.97
CA SER A 335 29.16 8.92 -10.58
C SER A 335 27.68 9.29 -10.48
N ALA A 336 26.91 8.51 -9.72
CA ALA A 336 25.52 8.79 -9.41
C ALA A 336 25.41 9.92 -8.37
N THR A 337 24.21 10.48 -8.24
CA THR A 337 23.88 11.50 -7.25
C THR A 337 23.08 10.88 -6.11
N ASP A 338 23.51 11.11 -4.87
CA ASP A 338 22.78 10.70 -3.68
C ASP A 338 21.54 11.59 -3.44
N THR A 339 20.36 10.99 -3.58
CA THR A 339 19.05 11.63 -3.38
C THR A 339 18.49 11.42 -1.98
N SER A 340 19.17 10.65 -1.12
CA SER A 340 18.75 10.43 0.25
C SER A 340 18.84 11.71 1.08
N THR A 341 17.89 11.90 1.99
CA THR A 341 17.85 13.04 2.92
C THR A 341 19.01 13.02 3.92
N GLN A 342 19.51 11.83 4.24
CA GLN A 342 20.59 11.62 5.21
C GLN A 342 21.99 11.59 4.58
N LYS A 343 22.11 11.71 3.25
CA LYS A 343 23.37 11.60 2.51
C LYS A 343 24.13 10.30 2.79
N ASN A 344 23.38 9.19 2.79
CA ASN A 344 23.88 7.85 3.11
C ASN A 344 23.73 6.85 1.94
N TRP A 345 23.44 7.35 0.73
CA TRP A 345 23.20 6.58 -0.49
C TRP A 345 22.02 5.58 -0.42
N ALA A 346 21.10 5.76 0.54
CA ALA A 346 19.89 4.94 0.63
C ALA A 346 19.05 4.98 -0.67
N THR A 347 19.05 6.13 -1.34
CA THR A 347 18.49 6.31 -2.68
C THR A 347 19.47 7.09 -3.53
N TRP A 348 19.58 6.71 -4.80
CA TRP A 348 20.48 7.38 -5.74
C TRP A 348 19.84 7.46 -7.12
N GLU A 349 20.30 8.44 -7.90
CA GLU A 349 19.91 8.60 -9.30
C GLU A 349 21.08 8.97 -10.21
N LEU A 350 21.03 8.52 -11.45
CA LEU A 350 21.95 8.92 -12.51
C LEU A 350 21.16 9.21 -13.78
N SER A 351 21.17 10.48 -14.20
CA SER A 351 20.69 10.87 -15.53
C SER A 351 21.68 10.40 -16.59
N MET A 352 21.16 10.02 -17.77
CA MET A 352 22.00 9.63 -18.90
C MET A 352 23.09 10.69 -19.20
N PRO A 353 24.39 10.33 -19.18
CA PRO A 353 25.47 11.29 -19.43
C PRO A 353 25.40 11.84 -20.85
N SER A 354 25.57 13.16 -21.00
CA SER A 354 25.51 13.84 -22.30
C SER A 354 26.68 13.52 -23.24
N ASP A 355 27.79 13.07 -22.67
CA ASP A 355 29.03 12.66 -23.35
C ASP A 355 29.05 11.17 -23.72
N LEU A 356 28.00 10.41 -23.37
CA LEU A 356 27.89 9.00 -23.68
C LEU A 356 27.63 8.79 -25.18
N VAL A 357 28.59 8.21 -25.89
CA VAL A 357 28.50 7.89 -27.32
C VAL A 357 28.20 6.39 -27.47
N ILE A 358 26.92 6.06 -27.73
CA ILE A 358 26.47 4.69 -28.00
C ILE A 358 25.66 4.70 -29.30
N GLU A 359 25.88 3.70 -30.16
CA GLU A 359 25.13 3.59 -31.42
C GLU A 359 23.66 3.25 -31.13
N ASN A 360 22.75 3.83 -31.91
CA ASN A 360 21.32 3.53 -31.77
C ASN A 360 21.04 2.04 -32.01
N ASN A 361 20.18 1.45 -31.18
CA ASN A 361 19.80 0.04 -31.20
C ASN A 361 20.94 -0.94 -30.84
N GLN A 362 21.98 -0.46 -30.16
CA GLN A 362 23.08 -1.29 -29.68
C GLN A 362 22.73 -1.92 -28.32
N THR A 363 23.02 -3.22 -28.17
CA THR A 363 22.96 -3.86 -26.84
C THR A 363 24.19 -3.46 -26.03
N ILE A 364 23.97 -2.94 -24.83
CA ILE A 364 25.03 -2.56 -23.89
C ILE A 364 24.80 -3.25 -22.55
N THR A 365 25.88 -3.44 -21.80
CA THR A 365 25.81 -3.94 -20.42
C THR A 365 25.90 -2.76 -19.47
N LEU A 366 24.88 -2.57 -18.63
CA LEU A 366 24.92 -1.63 -17.53
C LEU A 366 25.46 -2.34 -16.30
N SER A 367 26.36 -1.71 -15.58
CA SER A 367 26.99 -2.29 -14.39
C SER A 367 27.05 -1.25 -13.29
N ALA A 368 26.63 -1.58 -12.07
CA ALA A 368 26.72 -0.67 -10.92
C ALA A 368 27.69 -1.20 -9.87
N ARG A 369 28.34 -0.27 -9.17
CA ARG A 369 29.19 -0.56 -8.01
C ARG A 369 29.11 0.54 -6.97
N LEU A 370 29.38 0.19 -5.71
CA LEU A 370 29.69 1.15 -4.66
C LEU A 370 31.21 1.29 -4.55
N VAL A 371 31.68 2.52 -4.38
CA VAL A 371 33.07 2.84 -4.04
C VAL A 371 33.10 3.43 -2.63
N LEU A 372 34.04 3.01 -1.78
CA LEU A 372 34.24 3.56 -0.44
C LEU A 372 35.35 4.63 -0.45
N ASP A 373 35.44 5.45 0.60
CA ASP A 373 36.42 6.55 0.68
C ASP A 373 37.88 6.10 0.72
N ASN A 374 38.14 4.87 1.16
CA ASN A 374 39.46 4.25 1.15
C ASN A 374 39.92 3.82 -0.26
N GLY A 375 39.06 3.99 -1.28
CA GLY A 375 39.33 3.61 -2.67
C GLY A 375 38.95 2.18 -3.02
N GLU A 376 38.44 1.40 -2.07
CA GLU A 376 37.90 0.06 -2.34
C GLU A 376 36.58 0.17 -3.12
N SER A 377 36.41 -0.68 -4.13
CA SER A 377 35.20 -0.68 -4.96
C SER A 377 34.62 -2.08 -5.07
N MET A 378 33.29 -2.19 -5.01
CA MET A 378 32.59 -3.43 -5.26
C MET A 378 32.84 -3.85 -6.70
N SER A 379 32.92 -5.15 -6.91
CA SER A 379 32.86 -5.69 -8.25
C SER A 379 31.45 -5.54 -8.80
N ALA A 380 31.35 -5.32 -10.10
CA ALA A 380 30.11 -4.90 -10.74
C ALA A 380 29.17 -6.07 -11.06
N VAL A 381 28.89 -6.89 -10.04
CA VAL A 381 28.17 -8.15 -10.20
C VAL A 381 26.70 -7.94 -10.56
N SER A 382 26.10 -6.84 -10.09
CA SER A 382 24.76 -6.42 -10.48
C SER A 382 24.83 -5.67 -11.82
N SER A 383 24.63 -6.41 -12.91
CA SER A 383 24.69 -5.90 -14.27
C SER A 383 23.48 -6.31 -15.12
N PHE A 384 23.01 -5.43 -15.99
CA PHE A 384 21.88 -5.64 -16.90
C PHE A 384 22.31 -5.55 -18.37
N SER A 385 21.77 -6.40 -19.23
CA SER A 385 21.90 -6.22 -20.69
C SER A 385 20.70 -5.46 -21.24
N VAL A 386 20.92 -4.26 -21.75
CA VAL A 386 19.87 -3.37 -22.26
C VAL A 386 20.10 -2.99 -23.72
N VAL A 387 19.05 -2.58 -24.42
CA VAL A 387 19.14 -2.00 -25.77
C VAL A 387 19.08 -0.49 -25.65
N TYR A 388 20.11 0.22 -26.09
CA TYR A 388 20.11 1.68 -26.10
C TYR A 388 19.36 2.22 -27.32
N LEU A 389 18.46 3.18 -27.09
CA LEU A 389 17.70 3.86 -28.12
C LEU A 389 17.98 5.37 -28.06
N ASP A 390 18.49 5.93 -29.16
CA ASP A 390 18.78 7.36 -29.32
C ASP A 390 17.51 8.17 -29.68
N GLU A 391 16.40 7.84 -29.02
CA GLU A 391 15.13 8.54 -29.10
C GLU A 391 14.60 8.82 -27.69
N ASN A 392 13.69 9.77 -27.57
CA ASN A 392 12.97 9.98 -26.33
C ASN A 392 11.98 8.84 -26.15
N ARG A 393 11.80 8.38 -24.90
CA ARG A 393 10.74 7.45 -24.56
C ARG A 393 9.42 7.98 -25.14
N PRO A 394 8.70 7.20 -25.97
CA PRO A 394 7.47 7.68 -26.59
C PRO A 394 6.48 8.03 -25.48
N SER A 395 6.11 9.30 -25.38
CA SER A 395 5.15 9.77 -24.37
C SER A 395 3.74 9.33 -24.77
N SER A 396 3.37 8.09 -24.48
CA SER A 396 2.04 7.55 -24.77
C SER A 396 1.12 7.65 -23.54
N LEU A 397 1.15 8.80 -22.88
CA LEU A 397 0.46 9.21 -21.64
C LEU A 397 -1.02 8.82 -21.48
N LEU A 398 -1.70 8.43 -22.57
CA LEU A 398 -3.12 8.11 -22.56
C LEU A 398 -3.43 6.68 -23.03
N LEU A 399 -2.55 6.05 -23.82
CA LEU A 399 -2.81 4.71 -24.37
C LEU A 399 -2.11 3.63 -23.54
N GLU A 400 -0.89 3.85 -23.05
CA GLU A 400 -0.17 2.90 -22.18
C GLU A 400 -0.91 2.65 -20.86
N GLY A 401 -1.35 3.71 -20.18
CA GLY A 401 -2.14 3.59 -18.94
C GLY A 401 -3.53 2.96 -19.14
N LEU A 402 -4.04 2.90 -20.37
CA LEU A 402 -5.27 2.19 -20.74
C LEU A 402 -5.00 0.72 -21.11
N THR A 403 -3.81 0.40 -21.62
CA THR A 403 -3.41 -0.96 -22.03
C THR A 403 -2.74 -1.77 -20.92
N ASP A 404 -2.24 -1.11 -19.88
CA ASP A 404 -1.66 -1.76 -18.70
C ASP A 404 -2.74 -2.48 -17.86
N LEU A 405 -2.35 -3.43 -17.01
CA LEU A 405 -3.29 -4.28 -16.23
C LEU A 405 -4.30 -3.42 -15.42
N ALA A 406 -3.86 -2.25 -14.96
CA ALA A 406 -4.69 -1.27 -14.30
C ALA A 406 -5.73 -0.64 -15.26
N GLY A 407 -5.33 -0.23 -16.46
CA GLY A 407 -6.23 0.30 -17.50
C GLY A 407 -7.32 -0.69 -17.90
N GLY A 408 -6.95 -1.97 -18.07
CA GLY A 408 -7.89 -3.05 -18.35
C GLY A 408 -8.92 -3.30 -17.24
N LEU A 409 -8.54 -3.11 -15.97
CA LEU A 409 -9.43 -3.30 -14.82
C LEU A 409 -10.40 -2.12 -14.62
N PHE A 410 -9.93 -0.89 -14.80
CA PHE A 410 -10.70 0.30 -14.42
C PHE A 410 -11.52 0.92 -15.57
N LEU A 411 -11.14 0.70 -16.84
CA LEU A 411 -11.89 1.18 -18.00
C LEU A 411 -13.36 0.67 -18.04
N PRO A 412 -13.67 -0.61 -17.73
CA PRO A 412 -15.06 -1.07 -17.64
C PRO A 412 -15.87 -0.28 -16.62
N VAL A 413 -15.29 0.08 -15.48
CA VAL A 413 -15.98 0.85 -14.41
C VAL A 413 -16.33 2.26 -14.91
N ILE A 414 -15.42 2.91 -15.65
CA ILE A 414 -15.65 4.22 -16.27
C ILE A 414 -16.81 4.15 -17.27
N LEU A 415 -16.74 3.20 -18.22
CA LEU A 415 -17.74 3.06 -19.28
C LEU A 415 -19.13 2.72 -18.72
N LEU A 416 -19.20 1.81 -17.74
CA LEU A 416 -20.45 1.45 -17.07
C LEU A 416 -21.06 2.64 -16.31
N SER A 417 -20.24 3.46 -15.65
CA SER A 417 -20.70 4.64 -14.91
C SER A 417 -21.20 5.75 -15.83
N MET A 418 -20.54 5.93 -16.98
CA MET A 418 -21.00 6.84 -18.04
C MET A 418 -22.32 6.36 -18.65
N ALA A 419 -22.45 5.06 -18.93
CA ALA A 419 -23.69 4.46 -19.43
C ALA A 419 -24.84 4.57 -18.41
N ALA A 420 -24.58 4.31 -17.13
CA ALA A 420 -25.54 4.47 -16.04
C ALA A 420 -26.02 5.93 -15.92
N THR A 421 -25.10 6.89 -16.00
CA THR A 421 -25.44 8.32 -16.04
C THR A 421 -26.30 8.64 -17.27
N GLY A 422 -25.90 8.20 -18.47
CA GLY A 422 -26.69 8.39 -19.69
C GLY A 422 -28.10 7.83 -19.56
N TYR A 423 -28.26 6.65 -18.95
CA TYR A 423 -29.55 6.04 -18.66
C TYR A 423 -30.41 6.87 -17.68
N ILE A 424 -29.83 7.45 -16.62
CA ILE A 424 -30.57 8.32 -15.69
C ILE A 424 -31.10 9.59 -16.40
N PHE A 425 -30.38 10.10 -17.40
CA PHE A 425 -30.82 11.25 -18.19
C PHE A 425 -31.95 10.90 -19.18
N THR A 426 -32.05 9.66 -19.65
CA THR A 426 -33.17 9.21 -20.50
C THR A 426 -34.43 8.86 -19.71
N GLN A 427 -34.32 8.52 -18.42
CA GLN A 427 -35.48 8.30 -17.56
C GLN A 427 -36.32 9.58 -17.41
N LYS A 428 -37.65 9.45 -17.45
CA LYS A 428 -38.58 10.57 -17.23
C LYS A 428 -38.33 11.19 -15.84
N ARG A 429 -38.39 12.52 -15.75
CA ARG A 429 -38.25 13.29 -14.49
C ARG A 429 -39.33 12.91 -13.45
N ARG A 430 -40.49 12.42 -13.92
CA ARG A 430 -41.65 12.07 -13.10
C ARG A 430 -41.67 10.58 -12.75
N SER A 431 -41.87 10.31 -11.47
CA SER A 431 -42.45 9.05 -11.01
C SER A 431 -43.83 8.86 -11.67
N GLU A 432 -44.18 7.63 -12.04
CA GLU A 432 -45.49 7.28 -12.63
C GLU A 432 -46.69 7.51 -11.70
N SER A 433 -46.49 7.95 -10.44
CA SER A 433 -47.57 8.57 -9.68
C SER A 433 -47.62 10.07 -9.98
N ASN A 434 -48.75 10.56 -10.49
CA ASN A 434 -49.09 11.97 -10.61
C ASN A 434 -49.23 12.67 -9.25
N VAL A 435 -48.17 12.65 -8.43
CA VAL A 435 -48.04 13.46 -7.22
C VAL A 435 -46.88 14.39 -7.49
N GLU A 436 -47.20 15.66 -7.69
CA GLU A 436 -46.20 16.72 -7.80
C GLU A 436 -45.31 16.72 -6.55
N VAL A 437 -44.01 16.56 -6.77
CA VAL A 437 -42.99 16.70 -5.72
C VAL A 437 -42.03 17.86 -6.06
N GLU A 438 -42.30 18.65 -7.10
CA GLU A 438 -41.47 19.80 -7.48
C GLU A 438 -42.28 21.00 -7.99
N GLU A 439 -43.48 21.24 -7.47
CA GLU A 439 -43.97 22.61 -7.34
C GLU A 439 -43.83 22.96 -5.86
N ALA A 440 -43.00 23.96 -5.55
CA ALA A 440 -43.29 24.80 -4.40
C ALA A 440 -44.72 25.29 -4.67
N GLY A 441 -45.69 24.75 -3.92
CA GLY A 441 -47.08 25.04 -4.18
C GLY A 441 -47.27 26.54 -4.22
N ASP A 442 -47.89 27.03 -5.30
CA ASP A 442 -48.48 28.37 -5.39
C ASP A 442 -49.67 28.54 -4.42
N ASP A 443 -49.87 27.59 -3.49
CA ASP A 443 -50.73 27.77 -2.32
C ASP A 443 -49.99 28.69 -1.34
N GLU A 444 -50.21 29.99 -1.56
CA GLU A 444 -49.87 31.10 -0.67
C GLU A 444 -50.44 30.82 0.74
N PHE A 445 -49.69 30.08 1.56
CA PHE A 445 -49.98 29.95 2.98
C PHE A 445 -49.67 31.30 3.63
N VAL A 446 -50.70 32.14 3.69
CA VAL A 446 -50.72 33.35 4.50
C VAL A 446 -50.60 32.92 5.95
N TRP A 447 -49.37 32.91 6.47
CA TRP A 447 -49.17 33.05 7.91
C TRP A 447 -49.70 34.43 8.26
N GLU A 448 -50.69 34.51 9.15
CA GLU A 448 -51.06 35.78 9.76
C GLU A 448 -49.78 36.43 10.28
N ASP A 449 -49.47 37.63 9.78
CA ASP A 449 -48.40 38.47 10.28
C ASP A 449 -48.51 38.51 11.81
N GLU A 450 -47.69 37.72 12.51
CA GLU A 450 -47.53 37.87 13.95
C GLU A 450 -46.97 39.27 14.15
N GLY A 451 -47.89 40.15 14.58
CA GLY A 451 -47.76 41.59 14.53
C GLY A 451 -46.39 42.05 14.97
N SER A 452 -45.79 42.90 14.13
CA SER A 452 -44.67 43.74 14.54
C SER A 452 -44.99 44.37 15.91
N VAL A 453 -44.33 43.90 16.96
CA VAL A 453 -44.35 44.58 18.25
C VAL A 453 -43.55 45.86 18.03
N ALA A 454 -44.28 46.96 17.84
CA ALA A 454 -43.71 48.29 17.72
C ALA A 454 -42.81 48.57 18.94
N GLY A 455 -41.51 48.79 18.70
CA GLY A 455 -40.61 49.41 19.68
C GLY A 455 -39.34 48.66 20.07
N GLN A 456 -38.99 47.52 19.48
CA GLN A 456 -37.67 46.91 19.73
C GLN A 456 -36.84 46.83 18.45
N ALA A 457 -35.92 47.79 18.30
CA ALA A 457 -34.90 47.76 17.27
C ALA A 457 -33.98 46.55 17.51
N ASN A 458 -34.09 45.54 16.65
CA ASN A 458 -33.07 44.51 16.50
C ASN A 458 -31.85 45.16 15.83
N LEU A 459 -30.73 45.24 16.54
CA LEU A 459 -29.45 45.77 16.05
C LEU A 459 -29.05 45.18 14.67
N MET A 460 -29.45 43.92 14.42
CA MET A 460 -29.17 43.17 13.19
C MET A 460 -30.01 43.62 11.99
N THR A 461 -31.28 44.03 12.18
CA THR A 461 -32.11 44.55 11.07
C THR A 461 -31.63 45.93 10.62
N THR A 462 -31.01 46.70 11.52
CA THR A 462 -30.46 48.03 11.22
C THR A 462 -29.08 47.98 10.55
N MET A 463 -28.27 46.95 10.82
CA MET A 463 -26.90 46.85 10.31
C MET A 463 -26.74 46.07 9.00
N PHE A 464 -27.59 45.08 8.70
CA PHE A 464 -27.25 44.09 7.65
C PHE A 464 -28.24 43.86 6.50
N GLY A 465 -29.45 44.47 6.48
CA GLY A 465 -30.35 44.52 5.31
C GLY A 465 -30.68 43.21 4.56
N GLY A 466 -31.96 42.87 4.39
CA GLY A 466 -32.46 41.89 3.39
C GLY A 466 -32.14 40.39 3.60
N MET A 467 -30.99 40.03 4.18
CA MET A 467 -30.71 38.66 4.63
C MET A 467 -31.30 38.52 6.04
N SER A 468 -32.24 37.59 6.23
CA SER A 468 -32.89 37.43 7.54
C SER A 468 -31.82 37.18 8.62
N ALA A 469 -31.89 37.89 9.76
CA ALA A 469 -30.91 37.75 10.85
C ALA A 469 -30.72 36.30 11.34
N LYS A 470 -31.72 35.44 11.05
CA LYS A 470 -31.73 33.99 11.21
C LYS A 470 -30.63 33.31 10.38
N ALA A 471 -30.57 33.59 9.08
CA ALA A 471 -29.59 33.01 8.16
C ALA A 471 -28.15 33.38 8.56
N LEU A 472 -27.91 34.65 8.91
CA LEU A 472 -26.60 35.12 9.35
C LEU A 472 -26.14 34.42 10.64
N THR A 473 -27.06 34.21 11.59
CA THR A 473 -26.76 33.51 12.85
C THR A 473 -26.40 32.04 12.58
N LEU A 474 -27.21 31.31 11.80
CA LEU A 474 -26.97 29.90 11.48
C LEU A 474 -25.67 29.69 10.69
N CYS A 475 -25.42 30.51 9.67
CA CYS A 475 -24.18 30.46 8.88
C CYS A 475 -22.96 30.73 9.75
N SER A 476 -23.02 31.70 10.67
CA SER A 476 -21.88 32.01 11.56
C SER A 476 -21.54 30.83 12.49
N LEU A 477 -22.55 30.12 13.01
CA LEU A 477 -22.32 28.91 13.81
C LEU A 477 -21.69 27.78 12.97
N TYR A 478 -22.01 27.70 11.68
CA TYR A 478 -21.37 26.79 10.74
C TYR A 478 -19.91 27.18 10.44
N VAL A 479 -19.59 28.48 10.40
CA VAL A 479 -18.19 28.95 10.33
C VAL A 479 -17.42 28.51 11.58
N ALA A 480 -18.01 28.60 12.78
CA ALA A 480 -17.35 28.19 14.02
C ALA A 480 -16.94 26.72 14.03
N GLN A 481 -17.76 25.81 13.49
CA GLN A 481 -17.37 24.41 13.34
C GLN A 481 -16.40 24.17 12.17
N GLY A 482 -16.47 24.99 11.13
CA GLY A 482 -15.60 24.91 9.96
C GLY A 482 -14.14 25.20 10.30
N ILE A 483 -13.87 26.18 11.15
CA ILE A 483 -12.50 26.63 11.49
C ILE A 483 -11.66 25.49 12.12
N PRO A 484 -12.06 24.86 13.23
CA PRO A 484 -11.30 23.74 13.78
C PRO A 484 -11.21 22.56 12.82
N SER A 485 -12.28 22.28 12.07
CA SER A 485 -12.26 21.22 11.06
C SER A 485 -11.21 21.47 9.97
N GLY A 486 -11.08 22.70 9.48
CA GLY A 486 -10.08 23.05 8.45
C GLY A 486 -8.66 22.92 8.95
N PHE A 487 -8.42 23.34 10.19
CA PHE A 487 -7.11 23.16 10.82
C PHE A 487 -6.72 21.68 10.90
N ILE A 488 -7.63 20.82 11.36
CA ILE A 488 -7.38 19.39 11.49
C ILE A 488 -7.23 18.74 10.11
N SER A 489 -8.13 19.01 9.16
CA SER A 489 -8.20 18.32 7.86
C SER A 489 -7.14 18.75 6.84
N TYR A 490 -6.46 19.88 7.04
CA TYR A 490 -5.47 20.39 6.07
C TYR A 490 -4.16 20.75 6.74
N THR A 491 -4.22 21.63 7.75
CA THR A 491 -3.01 22.17 8.36
C THR A 491 -2.24 21.13 9.18
N LEU A 492 -2.94 20.43 10.08
CA LEU A 492 -2.32 19.46 10.97
C LEU A 492 -1.77 18.26 10.19
N ILE A 493 -2.50 17.77 9.19
CA ILE A 493 -2.08 16.59 8.42
C ILE A 493 -0.86 16.89 7.55
N ALA A 494 -0.79 18.06 6.92
CA ALA A 494 0.35 18.45 6.10
C ALA A 494 1.59 18.64 6.97
N TYR A 495 1.43 19.24 8.15
CA TYR A 495 2.50 19.32 9.13
C TYR A 495 3.00 17.93 9.56
N LEU A 496 2.10 17.00 9.90
CA LEU A 496 2.49 15.64 10.30
C LEU A 496 3.17 14.88 9.15
N ALA A 497 2.69 15.04 7.92
CA ALA A 497 3.34 14.47 6.74
C ALA A 497 4.75 15.05 6.54
N GLN A 498 4.95 16.35 6.75
CA GLN A 498 6.28 16.98 6.71
C GLN A 498 7.23 16.44 7.80
N GLN A 499 6.69 16.05 8.96
CA GLN A 499 7.45 15.40 10.04
C GLN A 499 7.74 13.91 9.78
N GLY A 500 7.34 13.36 8.62
CA GLY A 500 7.63 11.98 8.24
C GLY A 500 6.61 10.94 8.73
N PHE A 501 5.41 11.35 9.18
CA PHE A 501 4.35 10.40 9.52
C PHE A 501 3.79 9.71 8.28
N THR A 502 3.51 8.41 8.37
CA THR A 502 2.95 7.62 7.26
C THR A 502 1.45 7.88 7.05
N ALA A 503 0.90 7.50 5.90
CA ALA A 503 -0.53 7.70 5.62
C ALA A 503 -1.38 6.85 6.58
N ALA A 504 -0.91 5.66 6.96
CA ALA A 504 -1.51 4.83 8.01
C ALA A 504 -1.65 5.56 9.37
N GLN A 505 -0.57 6.21 9.82
CA GLN A 505 -0.55 6.92 11.11
C GLN A 505 -1.49 8.13 11.09
N ILE A 506 -1.45 8.92 10.01
CA ILE A 506 -2.32 10.09 9.83
C ILE A 506 -3.77 9.65 9.72
N GLY A 507 -4.07 8.63 8.92
CA GLY A 507 -5.40 8.05 8.75
C GLY A 507 -6.00 7.55 10.06
N ASN A 508 -5.20 6.84 10.88
CA ASN A 508 -5.64 6.37 12.19
C ASN A 508 -5.90 7.51 13.18
N MET A 509 -5.07 8.57 13.17
CA MET A 509 -5.34 9.76 13.97
C MET A 509 -6.68 10.40 13.57
N LEU A 510 -6.89 10.66 12.27
CA LEU A 510 -8.12 11.27 11.78
C LEU A 510 -9.35 10.39 12.07
N PHE A 511 -9.20 9.08 11.98
CA PHE A 511 -10.25 8.13 12.37
C PHE A 511 -10.74 8.39 13.80
N TRP A 512 -9.84 8.45 14.76
CA TRP A 512 -10.22 8.73 16.14
C TRP A 512 -10.76 10.14 16.32
N VAL A 513 -10.15 11.15 15.70
CA VAL A 513 -10.59 12.54 15.83
C VAL A 513 -12.02 12.76 15.32
N TYR A 514 -12.40 12.14 14.19
CA TYR A 514 -13.72 12.32 13.57
C TYR A 514 -14.78 11.30 14.01
N LEU A 515 -14.42 10.28 14.78
CA LEU A 515 -15.35 9.26 15.29
C LEU A 515 -16.64 9.84 15.92
N PRO A 516 -16.62 10.95 16.70
CA PRO A 516 -17.82 11.53 17.27
C PRO A 516 -18.90 11.95 16.26
N TRP A 517 -18.54 12.18 15.00
CA TRP A 517 -19.46 12.59 13.94
C TRP A 517 -20.33 11.45 13.40
N VAL A 518 -19.91 10.20 13.56
CA VAL A 518 -20.75 9.01 13.27
C VAL A 518 -21.85 8.86 14.30
N PHE A 519 -21.51 9.12 15.55
CA PHE A 519 -22.43 8.96 16.68
C PHE A 519 -23.29 10.20 16.94
N LYS A 520 -23.28 11.20 16.04
CA LYS A 520 -24.02 12.46 16.25
C LYS A 520 -25.53 12.24 16.41
N PHE A 521 -26.07 11.15 15.86
CA PHE A 521 -27.49 10.80 16.05
C PHE A 521 -27.86 10.56 17.53
N LEU A 522 -26.89 10.23 18.40
CA LEU A 522 -27.10 10.08 19.85
C LEU A 522 -27.37 11.42 20.55
N TRP A 523 -26.86 12.54 20.00
CA TRP A 523 -27.08 13.86 20.58
C TRP A 523 -28.51 14.36 20.40
N GLY A 524 -29.20 13.95 19.33
CA GLY A 524 -30.57 14.40 19.02
C GLY A 524 -31.52 14.19 20.21
N PRO A 525 -31.76 12.94 20.66
CA PRO A 525 -32.60 12.65 21.81
C PRO A 525 -32.17 13.37 23.09
N PHE A 526 -30.87 13.62 23.27
CA PHE A 526 -30.36 14.30 24.46
C PHE A 526 -30.70 15.80 24.44
N VAL A 527 -30.39 16.48 23.34
CA VAL A 527 -30.70 17.90 23.10
C VAL A 527 -32.20 18.14 23.01
N ASP A 528 -33.00 17.13 22.63
CA ASP A 528 -34.45 17.17 22.52
C ASP A 528 -35.23 16.91 23.82
N ASN A 529 -34.60 16.35 24.85
CA ASN A 529 -35.27 15.99 26.11
C ASN A 529 -34.88 16.91 27.28
N TYR A 530 -33.67 17.44 27.27
CA TYR A 530 -33.15 18.27 28.35
C TYR A 530 -33.01 19.72 27.89
N HIS A 531 -33.80 20.64 28.46
CA HIS A 531 -33.79 22.05 28.05
C HIS A 531 -33.91 23.00 29.22
N TYR A 532 -33.23 24.13 29.12
CA TYR A 532 -33.48 25.30 29.94
C TYR A 532 -34.37 26.29 29.16
N LEU A 533 -35.68 25.98 29.12
CA LEU A 533 -36.69 26.72 28.35
C LEU A 533 -36.64 28.26 28.48
N PRO A 534 -36.29 28.86 29.64
CA PRO A 534 -36.18 30.31 29.73
C PRO A 534 -35.15 30.94 28.79
N MET A 535 -34.11 30.22 28.36
CA MET A 535 -33.10 30.70 27.40
C MET A 535 -33.29 30.13 25.98
N GLY A 536 -34.44 29.52 25.70
CA GLY A 536 -34.68 28.80 24.46
C GLY A 536 -34.32 27.31 24.56
N ARG A 537 -34.80 26.51 23.59
CA ARG A 537 -34.66 25.05 23.60
C ARG A 537 -33.25 24.59 23.24
N ARG A 538 -32.59 25.26 22.29
CA ARG A 538 -31.33 24.82 21.66
C ARG A 538 -30.12 25.65 22.09
N ARG A 539 -30.32 26.94 22.29
CA ARG A 539 -29.28 27.93 22.61
C ARG A 539 -28.33 27.56 23.77
N PRO A 540 -28.79 27.02 24.92
CA PRO A 540 -27.87 26.60 26.00
C PRO A 540 -26.89 25.50 25.57
N TRP A 541 -27.33 24.58 24.71
CA TRP A 541 -26.49 23.51 24.17
C TRP A 541 -25.45 24.05 23.18
N ILE A 542 -25.83 25.00 22.33
CA ILE A 542 -24.92 25.66 21.39
C ILE A 542 -23.81 26.39 22.16
N LEU A 543 -24.17 27.20 23.17
CA LEU A 543 -23.20 27.93 24.00
C LEU A 543 -22.31 26.98 24.82
N GLY A 544 -22.88 25.92 25.39
CA GLY A 544 -22.13 24.90 26.13
C GLY A 544 -21.13 24.15 25.25
N ALA A 545 -21.54 23.78 24.03
CA ALA A 545 -20.67 23.13 23.06
C ALA A 545 -19.52 24.05 22.61
N GLN A 546 -19.80 25.32 22.32
CA GLN A 546 -18.75 26.30 21.98
C GLN A 546 -17.77 26.53 23.12
N ALA A 547 -18.25 26.64 24.35
CA ALA A 547 -17.39 26.73 25.52
C ALA A 547 -16.51 25.49 25.66
N GLY A 548 -17.06 24.29 25.44
CA GLY A 548 -16.29 23.04 25.42
C GLY A 548 -15.20 23.01 24.34
N MET A 549 -15.51 23.47 23.12
CA MET A 549 -14.52 23.60 22.04
C MET A 549 -13.39 24.59 22.40
N VAL A 550 -13.73 25.73 23.02
CA VAL A 550 -12.73 26.70 23.47
C VAL A 550 -11.85 26.12 24.59
N ILE A 551 -12.46 25.49 25.61
CA ILE A 551 -11.74 24.90 26.75
C ILE A 551 -10.76 23.83 26.27
N THR A 552 -11.21 22.94 25.38
CA THR A 552 -10.34 21.87 24.85
C THR A 552 -9.14 22.42 24.08
N VAL A 553 -9.32 23.46 23.25
CA VAL A 553 -8.21 24.13 22.54
C VAL A 553 -7.26 24.83 23.52
N VAL A 554 -7.78 25.51 24.54
CA VAL A 554 -6.95 26.15 25.58
C VAL A 554 -6.12 25.09 26.31
N ILE A 555 -6.71 23.94 26.65
CA ILE A 555 -5.97 22.82 27.26
C ILE A 555 -4.84 22.36 26.33
N ILE A 556 -5.11 22.16 25.04
CA ILE A 556 -4.08 21.77 24.05
C ILE A 556 -2.95 22.80 24.02
N ALA A 557 -3.27 24.09 23.98
CA ALA A 557 -2.29 25.16 23.91
C ALA A 557 -1.42 25.27 25.18
N LEU A 558 -1.93 24.83 26.34
CA LEU A 558 -1.22 24.85 27.61
C LEU A 558 -0.32 23.62 27.84
N VAL A 559 -0.44 22.56 27.02
CA VAL A 559 0.39 21.36 27.14
C VAL A 559 1.75 21.58 26.46
N PRO A 560 2.88 21.56 27.18
CA PRO A 560 4.19 21.73 26.56
C PRO A 560 4.55 20.54 25.66
N GLY A 561 5.05 20.86 24.46
CA GLY A 561 5.54 19.88 23.48
C GLY A 561 4.45 18.97 22.92
N ILE A 562 3.23 19.48 22.70
CA ILE A 562 2.09 18.67 22.24
C ILE A 562 2.35 18.01 20.88
N GLU A 563 3.17 18.63 20.03
CA GLU A 563 3.63 18.12 18.74
C GLU A 563 4.33 16.76 18.82
N SER A 564 4.98 16.46 19.95
CA SER A 564 5.64 15.16 20.20
C SER A 564 4.71 14.09 20.80
N LYS A 565 3.50 14.48 21.23
CA LYS A 565 2.57 13.64 21.99
C LYS A 565 1.29 13.36 21.20
N ILE A 566 1.42 12.72 20.04
CA ILE A 566 0.32 12.51 19.09
C ILE A 566 -0.89 11.79 19.69
N THR A 567 -0.68 10.78 20.54
CA THR A 567 -1.80 10.08 21.20
C THR A 567 -2.61 11.00 22.11
N LEU A 568 -1.93 11.88 22.86
CA LEU A 568 -2.60 12.85 23.72
C LEU A 568 -3.31 13.92 22.88
N LEU A 569 -2.66 14.42 21.82
CA LEU A 569 -3.26 15.35 20.87
C LEU A 569 -4.53 14.77 20.25
N THR A 570 -4.47 13.51 19.79
CA THR A 570 -5.60 12.76 19.22
C THR A 570 -6.76 12.67 20.22
N ALA A 571 -6.47 12.31 21.48
CA ALA A 571 -7.49 12.21 22.52
C ALA A 571 -8.15 13.57 22.82
N LEU A 572 -7.37 14.65 22.92
CA LEU A 572 -7.89 15.99 23.15
C LEU A 572 -8.74 16.48 21.96
N LEU A 573 -8.31 16.20 20.73
CA LEU A 573 -9.06 16.52 19.51
C LEU A 573 -10.34 15.67 19.35
N PHE A 574 -10.34 14.42 19.85
CA PHE A 574 -11.56 13.61 19.96
C PHE A 574 -12.58 14.30 20.87
N PHE A 575 -12.19 14.71 22.08
CA PHE A 575 -13.09 15.43 22.99
C PHE A 575 -13.57 16.77 22.40
N HIS A 576 -12.69 17.49 21.72
CA HIS A 576 -13.07 18.69 20.97
C HIS A 576 -14.18 18.39 19.94
N ASN A 577 -14.03 17.31 19.17
CA ASN A 577 -15.02 16.91 18.17
C ASN A 577 -16.33 16.38 18.77
N CYS A 578 -16.35 15.85 20.00
CA CYS A 578 -17.59 15.57 20.71
C CYS A 578 -18.42 16.85 20.93
N PHE A 579 -17.76 17.96 21.29
CA PHE A 579 -18.43 19.25 21.42
C PHE A 579 -18.83 19.83 20.06
N ALA A 580 -17.96 19.69 19.05
CA ALA A 580 -18.29 20.15 17.69
C ALA A 580 -19.52 19.43 17.12
N SER A 581 -19.61 18.11 17.27
CA SER A 581 -20.76 17.33 16.78
C SER A 581 -22.03 17.58 17.60
N LEU A 582 -21.91 17.88 18.89
CA LEU A 582 -23.03 18.34 19.72
C LEU A 582 -23.56 19.71 19.24
N GLN A 583 -22.66 20.64 18.90
CA GLN A 583 -23.04 21.93 18.32
C GLN A 583 -23.80 21.74 17.00
N ASP A 584 -23.27 20.93 16.08
CA ASP A 584 -23.87 20.64 14.77
C ASP A 584 -25.34 20.22 14.93
N VAL A 585 -25.61 19.22 15.79
CA VAL A 585 -26.97 18.72 16.05
C VAL A 585 -27.86 19.77 16.71
N ALA A 586 -27.33 20.58 17.63
CA ALA A 586 -28.10 21.64 18.27
C ALA A 586 -28.45 22.78 17.29
N VAL A 587 -27.56 23.11 16.36
CA VAL A 587 -27.77 24.15 15.33
C VAL A 587 -28.70 23.65 14.23
N ASP A 588 -28.57 22.39 13.80
CA ASP A 588 -29.52 21.74 12.90
C ASP A 588 -30.94 21.77 13.49
N GLY A 589 -31.07 21.39 14.77
CA GLY A 589 -32.34 21.50 15.50
C GLY A 589 -32.87 22.92 15.59
N LEU A 590 -31.98 23.91 15.75
CA LEU A 590 -32.35 25.32 15.76
C LEU A 590 -32.83 25.81 14.39
N ALA A 591 -32.21 25.37 13.29
CA ALA A 591 -32.63 25.72 11.94
C ALA A 591 -34.06 25.24 11.67
N VAL A 592 -34.40 24.02 12.10
CA VAL A 592 -35.77 23.47 12.02
C VAL A 592 -36.75 24.29 12.86
N ASP A 593 -36.33 24.78 14.03
CA ASP A 593 -37.19 25.54 14.95
C ASP A 593 -37.47 27.00 14.50
N VAL A 594 -36.70 27.54 13.56
CA VAL A 594 -36.65 28.99 13.23
C VAL A 594 -36.95 29.31 11.76
N LEU A 595 -36.67 28.39 10.84
CA LEU A 595 -36.84 28.60 9.39
C LEU A 595 -38.20 28.09 8.89
N SER A 596 -38.77 28.76 7.88
CA SER A 596 -39.93 28.23 7.16
C SER A 596 -39.50 27.10 6.19
N PRO A 597 -40.43 26.21 5.77
CA PRO A 597 -40.12 25.13 4.83
C PRO A 597 -39.49 25.59 3.50
N GLU A 598 -39.89 26.77 3.00
CA GLU A 598 -39.37 27.36 1.75
C GLU A 598 -37.96 27.96 1.92
N GLU A 599 -37.66 28.48 3.11
CA GLU A 599 -36.35 29.02 3.48
C GLU A 599 -35.35 27.91 3.82
N PHE A 600 -35.84 26.77 4.30
CA PHE A 600 -35.05 25.68 4.86
C PHE A 600 -34.00 25.15 3.87
N GLY A 601 -34.40 24.83 2.63
CA GLY A 601 -33.49 24.30 1.61
C GLY A 601 -32.40 25.30 1.21
N LYS A 602 -32.78 26.57 0.99
CA LYS A 602 -31.85 27.64 0.57
C LYS A 602 -30.83 27.96 1.65
N ILE A 603 -31.29 28.16 2.89
CA ILE A 603 -30.42 28.53 4.02
C ILE A 603 -29.51 27.37 4.40
N ASN A 604 -29.97 26.12 4.34
CA ASN A 604 -29.12 24.95 4.58
C ASN A 604 -27.95 24.89 3.59
N GLY A 605 -28.18 25.19 2.29
CA GLY A 605 -27.11 25.32 1.31
C GLY A 605 -26.08 26.40 1.68
N PHE A 606 -26.53 27.58 2.14
CA PHE A 606 -25.65 28.64 2.63
C PHE A 606 -24.88 28.24 3.91
N MET A 607 -25.52 27.50 4.83
CA MET A 607 -24.88 27.00 6.04
C MET A 607 -23.70 26.08 5.69
N PHE A 608 -23.88 25.13 4.76
CA PHE A 608 -22.78 24.28 4.28
C PHE A 608 -21.66 25.06 3.59
N GLY A 609 -22.02 26.07 2.79
CA GLY A 609 -21.04 27.01 2.21
C GLY A 609 -20.24 27.75 3.29
N ALA A 610 -20.92 28.20 4.36
CA ALA A 610 -20.29 28.87 5.49
C ALA A 610 -19.36 27.93 6.28
N LYS A 611 -19.71 26.65 6.45
CA LYS A 611 -18.82 25.65 7.03
C LYS A 611 -17.54 25.50 6.22
N ARG A 612 -17.64 25.38 4.88
CA ARG A 612 -16.47 25.30 3.99
C ARG A 612 -15.63 26.57 4.02
N PHE A 613 -16.25 27.75 4.13
CA PHE A 613 -15.51 29.00 4.36
C PHE A 613 -14.72 28.97 5.68
N GLY A 614 -15.34 28.50 6.77
CA GLY A 614 -14.63 28.26 8.02
C GLY A 614 -13.45 27.29 7.84
N THR A 615 -13.65 26.21 7.09
CA THR A 615 -12.59 25.24 6.75
C THR A 615 -11.42 25.89 6.01
N MET A 616 -11.68 26.82 5.10
CA MET A 616 -10.62 27.57 4.41
C MET A 616 -9.82 28.46 5.37
N VAL A 617 -10.51 29.15 6.28
CA VAL A 617 -9.87 29.98 7.32
C VAL A 617 -9.01 29.12 8.25
N GLY A 618 -9.53 27.97 8.68
CA GLY A 618 -8.81 27.04 9.53
C GLY A 618 -7.64 26.34 8.83
N GLY A 619 -7.79 25.98 7.56
CA GLY A 619 -6.79 25.28 6.76
C GLY A 619 -5.69 26.20 6.26
N ALA A 620 -5.99 27.02 5.25
CA ALA A 620 -5.00 27.93 4.67
C ALA A 620 -4.72 29.16 5.56
N GLY A 621 -5.76 29.75 6.17
CA GLY A 621 -5.61 30.96 6.97
C GLY A 621 -4.68 30.77 8.18
N ILE A 622 -4.96 29.78 9.02
CA ILE A 622 -4.13 29.45 10.18
C ILE A 622 -2.84 28.73 9.74
N GLY A 623 -2.90 27.91 8.68
CA GLY A 623 -1.74 27.17 8.18
C GLY A 623 -0.56 28.04 7.76
N MET A 624 -0.79 29.25 7.25
CA MET A 624 0.28 30.22 6.96
C MET A 624 1.14 30.59 8.18
N PHE A 625 0.60 30.44 9.40
CA PHE A 625 1.29 30.78 10.63
C PHE A 625 1.87 29.57 11.37
N ILE A 626 1.70 28.35 10.86
CA ILE A 626 2.14 27.16 11.58
C ILE A 626 3.68 27.06 11.66
N GLY A 627 4.38 27.50 10.61
CA GLY A 627 5.85 27.51 10.60
C GLY A 627 6.47 28.43 11.66
N SER A 628 5.75 29.45 12.13
CA SER A 628 6.23 30.40 13.16
C SER A 628 5.64 30.15 14.56
N LEU A 629 4.40 29.66 14.65
CA LEU A 629 3.68 29.48 15.92
C LEU A 629 3.57 28.03 16.41
N GLY A 630 3.92 27.05 15.56
CA GLY A 630 3.71 25.63 15.81
C GLY A 630 2.23 25.22 15.88
N ILE A 631 1.97 23.93 16.12
CA ILE A 631 0.60 23.38 16.21
C ILE A 631 -0.19 24.05 17.35
N ALA A 632 0.41 24.15 18.54
CA ALA A 632 -0.26 24.70 19.72
C ALA A 632 -0.66 26.18 19.50
N GLY A 633 0.23 26.98 18.91
CA GLY A 633 -0.06 28.37 18.58
C GLY A 633 -1.10 28.51 17.47
N GLY A 634 -1.04 27.67 16.43
CA GLY A 634 -2.05 27.62 15.37
C GLY A 634 -3.46 27.28 15.91
N LEU A 635 -3.57 26.27 16.77
CA LEU A 635 -4.83 25.95 17.46
C LEU A 635 -5.29 27.10 18.35
N PHE A 636 -4.38 27.76 19.08
CA PHE A 636 -4.74 28.88 19.94
C PHE A 636 -5.35 30.06 19.16
N LEU A 637 -4.94 30.28 17.90
CA LEU A 637 -5.57 31.29 17.03
C LEU A 637 -7.06 31.04 16.76
N THR A 638 -7.54 29.80 16.89
CA THR A 638 -8.97 29.49 16.76
C THR A 638 -9.81 30.03 17.92
N VAL A 639 -9.23 30.16 19.12
CA VAL A 639 -9.93 30.59 20.34
C VAL A 639 -10.60 31.97 20.19
N PRO A 640 -9.89 33.05 19.82
CA PRO A 640 -10.51 34.36 19.66
C PRO A 640 -11.59 34.36 18.57
N MET A 641 -11.43 33.55 17.51
CA MET A 641 -12.41 33.42 16.43
C MET A 641 -13.70 32.74 16.92
N LEU A 642 -13.57 31.64 17.68
CA LEU A 642 -14.69 30.93 18.26
C LEU A 642 -15.43 31.80 19.30
N LEU A 643 -14.70 32.53 20.15
CA LEU A 643 -15.28 33.45 21.12
C LEU A 643 -16.04 34.61 20.44
N LEU A 644 -15.49 35.16 19.35
CA LEU A 644 -16.15 36.18 18.55
C LEU A 644 -17.47 35.66 17.97
N ILE A 645 -17.48 34.44 17.42
CA ILE A 645 -18.70 33.83 16.88
C ILE A 645 -19.70 33.52 18.00
N MET A 646 -19.22 33.09 19.16
CA MET A 646 -20.04 32.81 20.34
C MET A 646 -20.80 34.04 20.86
N CYS A 647 -20.29 35.26 20.61
CA CYS A 647 -21.03 36.49 20.92
C CYS A 647 -22.40 36.55 20.20
N LEU A 648 -22.53 36.00 18.99
CA LEU A 648 -23.80 36.02 18.26
C LEU A 648 -24.92 35.29 19.01
N PRO A 649 -24.83 33.96 19.27
CA PRO A 649 -25.84 33.30 20.07
C PRO A 649 -25.88 33.84 21.51
N ALA A 650 -24.80 34.37 22.09
CA ALA A 650 -24.81 34.90 23.46
C ALA A 650 -25.61 36.22 23.61
N PHE A 651 -25.66 37.06 22.57
CA PHE A 651 -26.30 38.38 22.63
C PHE A 651 -27.53 38.54 21.72
N ILE A 652 -27.80 37.58 20.83
CA ILE A 652 -28.98 37.57 19.96
C ILE A 652 -30.04 36.61 20.53
N ARG A 653 -31.30 37.07 20.56
CA ARG A 653 -32.46 36.25 20.93
C ARG A 653 -33.04 35.59 19.67
N GLU A 654 -33.29 34.29 19.74
CA GLU A 654 -33.96 33.53 18.67
C GLU A 654 -35.45 33.87 18.62
N ARG A 655 -36.08 34.08 19.80
CA ARG A 655 -37.48 34.53 19.94
C ARG A 655 -37.59 35.76 20.85
N PRO A 656 -38.44 36.75 20.52
CA PRO A 656 -38.68 37.90 21.39
C PRO A 656 -39.22 37.46 22.76
N GLY A 657 -38.55 37.84 23.86
CA GLY A 657 -39.00 37.59 25.24
C GLY A 657 -38.19 36.56 26.06
N GLU A 658 -37.30 35.80 25.41
CA GLU A 658 -36.42 34.82 26.08
C GLU A 658 -35.25 35.45 26.85
N LYS A 659 -34.74 34.75 27.87
CA LYS A 659 -33.57 35.17 28.65
C LYS A 659 -32.29 35.08 27.83
N LEU A 660 -31.46 36.13 27.88
CA LEU A 660 -30.12 36.12 27.29
C LEU A 660 -29.12 35.33 28.15
N PHE A 661 -29.18 35.48 29.47
CA PHE A 661 -28.32 34.83 30.46
C PHE A 661 -29.15 34.13 31.54
N PRO A 662 -28.63 33.09 32.24
CA PRO A 662 -29.35 32.39 33.30
C PRO A 662 -29.87 33.33 34.40
N TRP A 663 -29.09 34.37 34.72
CA TRP A 663 -29.37 35.40 35.71
C TRP A 663 -30.09 36.65 35.16
N GLY A 664 -30.46 36.66 33.87
CA GLY A 664 -31.15 37.81 33.24
C GLY A 664 -32.68 37.77 33.35
N GLU A 665 -33.31 38.88 32.98
CA GLU A 665 -34.78 39.01 32.86
C GLU A 665 -35.29 38.37 31.55
N GLY A 666 -36.42 37.67 31.62
CA GLY A 666 -37.05 36.96 30.49
C GLY A 666 -37.90 35.76 30.95
N LYS A 667 -38.85 35.30 30.13
CA LYS A 667 -39.75 34.17 30.41
C LYS A 667 -39.76 33.20 29.23
N ALA A 668 -40.08 31.93 29.47
CA ALA A 668 -40.24 30.96 28.39
C ALA A 668 -41.42 31.36 27.49
N VAL A 669 -41.17 31.49 26.18
CA VAL A 669 -42.21 31.76 25.18
C VAL A 669 -42.72 30.41 24.69
N ILE A 670 -43.85 29.96 25.25
CA ILE A 670 -44.54 28.73 24.85
C ILE A 670 -45.65 29.13 23.89
N LYS A 671 -45.64 28.59 22.66
CA LYS A 671 -46.75 28.78 21.70
C LYS A 671 -48.05 28.31 22.37
N ALA A 672 -49.06 29.16 22.47
CA ALA A 672 -50.37 28.77 23.01
C ALA A 672 -50.93 27.66 22.12
N LYS A 673 -51.29 26.52 22.72
CA LYS A 673 -51.99 25.46 21.99
C LYS A 673 -53.44 25.86 21.85
N ASP A 674 -53.80 26.45 20.72
CA ASP A 674 -55.19 26.50 20.27
C ASP A 674 -55.57 25.10 19.74
N GLU A 675 -55.74 24.17 20.67
CA GLU A 675 -56.66 23.03 20.58
C GLU A 675 -56.54 22.20 21.88
N PRO A 676 -57.66 21.89 22.55
CA PRO A 676 -57.63 21.00 23.69
C PRO A 676 -57.23 19.61 23.22
N LYS A 677 -56.07 19.11 23.69
CA LYS A 677 -55.69 17.69 23.52
C LYS A 677 -56.93 16.84 23.84
N PRO A 678 -57.37 15.92 22.97
CA PRO A 678 -58.41 14.98 23.35
C PRO A 678 -57.91 14.26 24.59
N THR A 679 -58.65 14.40 25.68
CA THR A 679 -58.42 13.66 26.93
C THR A 679 -58.41 12.18 26.56
N LYS A 680 -57.20 11.62 26.42
CA LYS A 680 -57.02 10.17 26.35
C LYS A 680 -57.57 9.64 27.68
N SER A 681 -58.79 9.11 27.64
CA SER A 681 -59.31 8.35 28.76
C SER A 681 -58.30 7.24 29.02
N LYS A 682 -57.88 7.11 30.29
CA LYS A 682 -57.10 5.95 30.73
C LYS A 682 -58.00 4.71 30.61
N LYS A 683 -58.20 4.21 29.40
CA LYS A 683 -58.57 2.79 29.24
C LYS A 683 -57.34 2.01 29.69
N LYS A 684 -57.41 1.45 30.90
CA LYS A 684 -56.63 0.28 31.28
C LYS A 684 -56.96 -0.80 30.24
N VAL A 685 -56.14 -0.89 29.20
CA VAL A 685 -56.14 -2.04 28.30
C VAL A 685 -55.33 -3.10 29.03
N SER A 686 -55.97 -3.84 29.93
CA SER A 686 -55.53 -5.19 30.26
C SER A 686 -55.92 -6.08 29.08
N LYS A 687 -55.18 -5.97 27.98
CA LYS A 687 -55.07 -7.10 27.05
C LYS A 687 -53.89 -7.90 27.55
N GLU A 688 -54.15 -9.11 28.03
CA GLU A 688 -53.16 -10.18 27.94
C GLU A 688 -52.65 -10.16 26.51
N LEU A 689 -51.43 -9.66 26.36
CA LEU A 689 -50.77 -9.52 25.09
C LEU A 689 -50.15 -10.89 24.82
N ASN A 690 -50.97 -11.80 24.30
CA ASN A 690 -50.44 -13.01 23.69
C ASN A 690 -49.46 -12.55 22.61
N TRP A 691 -48.17 -12.77 22.87
CA TRP A 691 -47.10 -12.43 21.97
C TRP A 691 -47.12 -13.36 20.78
N ASP A 692 -47.88 -12.95 19.76
CA ASP A 692 -47.69 -13.48 18.43
C ASP A 692 -46.39 -12.87 17.89
N MET A 693 -45.33 -13.69 17.83
CA MET A 693 -44.08 -13.38 17.14
C MET A 693 -44.37 -13.38 15.64
N GLY A 694 -45.14 -12.38 15.19
CA GLY A 694 -45.73 -12.31 13.87
C GLY A 694 -44.74 -12.74 12.80
N THR A 695 -45.25 -13.50 11.83
CA THR A 695 -44.50 -14.16 10.76
C THR A 695 -43.28 -13.36 10.33
N HIS A 696 -42.10 -13.95 10.59
CA HIS A 696 -40.81 -13.40 10.23
C HIS A 696 -40.79 -13.04 8.74
N THR A 697 -40.93 -11.76 8.41
CA THR A 697 -40.71 -11.32 7.04
C THR A 697 -39.20 -11.34 6.79
N PRO A 698 -38.71 -11.91 5.66
CA PRO A 698 -37.28 -11.94 5.32
C PRO A 698 -36.58 -10.57 5.40
N GLN A 699 -37.35 -9.50 5.21
CA GLN A 699 -36.89 -8.10 5.25
C GLN A 699 -36.47 -7.66 6.66
N SER A 700 -37.18 -8.08 7.71
CA SER A 700 -36.86 -7.70 9.10
C SER A 700 -35.57 -8.38 9.60
N LEU A 701 -35.36 -9.65 9.23
CA LEU A 701 -34.12 -10.39 9.49
C LEU A 701 -32.92 -9.75 8.80
N GLY A 702 -33.11 -9.23 7.58
CA GLY A 702 -32.06 -8.51 6.85
C GLY A 702 -31.54 -7.27 7.60
N VAL A 703 -32.42 -6.52 8.26
CA VAL A 703 -32.03 -5.35 9.08
C VAL A 703 -31.21 -5.78 10.29
N ASP A 704 -31.62 -6.85 10.98
CA ASP A 704 -30.90 -7.37 12.15
C ASP A 704 -29.49 -7.86 11.78
N PHE A 705 -29.35 -8.59 10.68
CA PHE A 705 -28.02 -9.01 10.17
C PHE A 705 -27.17 -7.80 9.76
N GLY A 706 -27.77 -6.78 9.13
CA GLY A 706 -27.08 -5.54 8.79
C GLY A 706 -26.51 -4.82 10.01
N ILE A 707 -27.25 -4.75 11.11
CA ILE A 707 -26.79 -4.15 12.37
C ILE A 707 -25.61 -4.93 12.96
N LEU A 708 -25.65 -6.27 12.95
CA LEU A 708 -24.55 -7.10 13.45
C LEU A 708 -23.29 -6.98 12.59
N ILE A 709 -23.44 -6.92 11.26
CA ILE A 709 -22.31 -6.69 10.34
C ILE A 709 -21.71 -5.31 10.58
N ALA A 710 -22.55 -4.27 10.72
CA ALA A 710 -22.09 -2.92 11.03
C ALA A 710 -21.34 -2.87 12.37
N LEU A 711 -21.85 -3.56 13.39
CA LEU A 711 -21.21 -3.68 14.70
C LEU A 711 -19.87 -4.44 14.62
N TYR A 712 -19.82 -5.53 13.86
CA TYR A 712 -18.60 -6.30 13.63
C TYR A 712 -17.53 -5.43 12.94
N LEU A 713 -17.89 -4.77 11.84
CA LEU A 713 -17.00 -3.87 11.11
C LEU A 713 -16.54 -2.71 12.01
N PHE A 714 -17.44 -2.14 12.79
CA PHE A 714 -17.10 -1.07 13.74
C PHE A 714 -16.09 -1.54 14.80
N LEU A 715 -16.31 -2.71 15.41
CA LEU A 715 -15.41 -3.29 16.40
C LEU A 715 -14.08 -3.69 15.78
N LEU A 716 -14.08 -4.16 14.53
CA LEU A 716 -12.86 -4.44 13.78
C LEU A 716 -12.02 -3.17 13.58
N LEU A 717 -12.66 -2.06 13.23
CA LEU A 717 -11.98 -0.78 12.97
C LEU A 717 -11.46 -0.07 14.23
N THR A 718 -12.11 -0.30 15.37
CA THR A 718 -11.81 0.40 16.64
C THR A 718 -10.98 -0.44 17.61
N VAL A 719 -11.33 -1.72 17.77
CA VAL A 719 -10.75 -2.64 18.76
C VAL A 719 -9.85 -3.69 18.10
N GLY A 720 -10.00 -3.94 16.79
CA GLY A 720 -9.23 -4.95 16.06
C GLY A 720 -7.72 -4.76 16.18
N ASP A 721 -7.23 -3.54 16.01
CA ASP A 721 -5.80 -3.23 16.11
C ASP A 721 -5.23 -3.43 17.52
N ILE A 722 -6.08 -3.34 18.56
CA ILE A 722 -5.65 -3.39 19.97
C ILE A 722 -5.78 -4.81 20.54
N ALA A 723 -6.83 -5.54 20.17
CA ALA A 723 -7.19 -6.80 20.80
C ALA A 723 -7.29 -8.00 19.84
N GLY A 724 -7.05 -7.78 18.53
CA GLY A 724 -7.07 -8.81 17.49
C GLY A 724 -8.47 -9.26 17.05
N ASN A 725 -8.54 -9.89 15.87
CA ASN A 725 -9.79 -10.29 15.21
C ASN A 725 -10.65 -11.25 16.06
N MET A 726 -10.03 -12.12 16.86
CA MET A 726 -10.75 -13.06 17.72
C MET A 726 -11.54 -12.34 18.83
N THR A 727 -10.95 -11.32 19.45
CA THR A 727 -11.62 -10.53 20.49
C THR A 727 -12.78 -9.73 19.90
N VAL A 728 -12.60 -9.17 18.69
CA VAL A 728 -13.66 -8.50 17.94
C VAL A 728 -14.83 -9.43 17.68
N LEU A 729 -14.56 -10.66 17.24
CA LEU A 729 -15.60 -11.66 16.99
C LEU A 729 -16.38 -12.00 18.28
N LEU A 730 -15.68 -12.19 19.40
CA LEU A 730 -16.27 -12.46 20.71
C LEU A 730 -17.11 -11.28 21.23
N LEU A 731 -16.60 -10.05 21.11
CA LEU A 731 -17.33 -8.83 21.48
C LEU A 731 -18.56 -8.64 20.60
N THR A 732 -18.46 -8.90 19.30
CA THR A 732 -19.60 -8.84 18.37
C THR A 732 -20.66 -9.86 18.75
N ALA A 733 -20.26 -11.10 19.03
CA ALA A 733 -21.17 -12.15 19.47
C ALA A 733 -21.83 -11.80 20.81
N GLY A 734 -21.07 -11.27 21.77
CA GLY A 734 -21.57 -10.86 23.08
C GLY A 734 -22.53 -9.67 23.01
N CYS A 735 -22.18 -8.61 22.27
CA CYS A 735 -23.03 -7.45 22.03
C CYS A 735 -24.25 -7.80 21.19
N GLY A 736 -24.11 -8.71 20.21
CA GLY A 736 -25.22 -9.27 19.44
C GLY A 736 -26.21 -10.01 20.34
N ALA A 737 -25.72 -10.92 21.19
CA ALA A 737 -26.54 -11.60 22.18
C ALA A 737 -27.23 -10.61 23.13
N ALA A 738 -26.52 -9.57 23.59
CA ALA A 738 -27.09 -8.50 24.40
C ALA A 738 -28.16 -7.68 23.65
N TYR A 739 -27.99 -7.41 22.36
CA TYR A 739 -28.99 -6.75 21.52
C TYR A 739 -30.28 -7.58 21.41
N PHE A 740 -30.18 -8.87 21.10
CA PHE A 740 -31.36 -9.75 21.03
C PHE A 740 -32.03 -9.93 22.41
N TYR A 741 -31.25 -9.97 23.49
CA TYR A 741 -31.77 -10.23 24.83
C TYR A 741 -32.34 -8.98 25.52
N PHE A 742 -31.65 -7.84 25.47
CA PHE A 742 -32.01 -6.62 26.21
C PHE A 742 -32.66 -5.52 25.38
N LEU A 743 -32.31 -5.35 24.11
CA LEU A 743 -32.82 -4.23 23.30
C LEU A 743 -34.03 -4.61 22.46
N ARG A 744 -34.00 -5.80 21.84
CA ARG A 744 -35.10 -6.32 21.01
C ARG A 744 -36.30 -6.77 21.86
N ASN A 745 -36.03 -7.43 22.99
CA ASN A 745 -37.05 -8.09 23.82
C ASN A 745 -37.54 -7.25 25.02
N ASN A 746 -36.95 -6.09 25.31
CA ASN A 746 -37.25 -5.33 26.53
C ASN A 746 -37.87 -3.95 26.23
N THR A 747 -38.77 -3.48 27.09
CA THR A 747 -39.58 -2.25 26.87
C THR A 747 -38.76 -0.97 26.80
N VAL A 748 -37.57 -0.94 27.41
CA VAL A 748 -36.69 0.25 27.45
C VAL A 748 -36.00 0.49 26.10
N GLY A 749 -35.50 -0.57 25.44
CA GLY A 749 -34.90 -0.46 24.09
C GLY A 749 -35.94 -0.11 23.03
N GLN A 750 -37.15 -0.66 23.16
CA GLN A 750 -38.31 -0.31 22.34
C GLN A 750 -38.82 1.12 22.58
N GLN A 751 -38.54 1.76 23.71
CA GLN A 751 -38.92 3.15 23.98
C GLN A 751 -37.81 4.16 23.65
N ALA A 752 -36.54 3.77 23.77
CA ALA A 752 -35.40 4.66 23.53
C ALA A 752 -35.12 4.90 22.04
N PHE A 753 -35.42 3.92 21.18
CA PHE A 753 -35.17 4.00 19.73
C PHE A 753 -36.41 3.69 18.88
N ASP A 754 -37.54 3.35 19.50
CA ASP A 754 -38.77 2.93 18.82
C ASP A 754 -38.49 1.90 17.70
N LEU A 755 -37.71 0.85 17.97
CA LEU A 755 -37.19 -0.13 16.97
C LEU A 755 -38.06 -1.38 16.80
N ALA A 756 -39.27 -1.43 17.38
CA ALA A 756 -40.14 -2.59 17.22
C ALA A 756 -40.58 -2.73 15.74
N PRO A 757 -40.29 -3.85 15.03
CA PRO A 757 -40.52 -3.99 13.59
C PRO A 757 -41.96 -3.77 13.14
N GLN A 758 -42.93 -3.97 14.03
CA GLN A 758 -44.36 -3.83 13.73
C GLN A 758 -44.95 -2.45 14.07
N LYS A 759 -44.21 -1.54 14.73
CA LYS A 759 -44.72 -0.23 15.18
C LYS A 759 -43.78 0.96 14.98
N SER A 760 -42.53 0.71 14.61
CA SER A 760 -41.53 1.73 14.34
C SER A 760 -41.75 2.42 13.00
N ASP A 761 -42.04 3.71 13.04
CA ASP A 761 -42.15 4.52 11.82
C ASP A 761 -40.80 4.62 11.06
N ILE A 762 -39.66 4.59 11.77
CA ILE A 762 -38.32 4.64 11.17
C ILE A 762 -37.92 3.30 10.51
N VAL A 763 -38.19 2.16 11.15
CA VAL A 763 -37.92 0.84 10.53
C VAL A 763 -38.80 0.64 9.30
N LYS A 764 -40.05 1.10 9.35
CA LYS A 764 -40.94 1.08 8.19
C LYS A 764 -40.38 1.92 7.04
N ALA A 765 -39.91 3.14 7.32
CA ALA A 765 -39.26 4.00 6.32
C ALA A 765 -38.00 3.33 5.73
N LEU A 766 -37.12 2.79 6.57
CA LEU A 766 -35.86 2.16 6.13
C LEU A 766 -36.04 0.79 5.46
N SER A 767 -37.20 0.15 5.59
CA SER A 767 -37.48 -1.14 4.93
C SER A 767 -37.75 -1.01 3.43
N LEU A 768 -37.99 0.21 2.93
CA LEU A 768 -38.22 0.49 1.52
C LEU A 768 -36.92 0.46 0.71
N ARG A 769 -37.03 0.11 -0.57
CA ARG A 769 -35.86 -0.05 -1.46
C ARG A 769 -35.07 1.25 -1.61
N ALA A 770 -35.72 2.38 -1.87
CA ALA A 770 -35.03 3.66 -2.09
C ALA A 770 -34.27 4.13 -0.83
N PRO A 771 -34.84 4.09 0.39
CA PRO A 771 -34.09 4.33 1.62
C PRO A 771 -32.92 3.37 1.87
N LEU A 772 -33.06 2.07 1.60
CA LEU A 772 -31.95 1.11 1.69
C LEU A 772 -30.81 1.48 0.75
N ILE A 773 -31.13 1.82 -0.51
CA ILE A 773 -30.16 2.27 -1.50
C ILE A 773 -29.54 3.61 -1.07
N GLY A 774 -30.33 4.49 -0.44
CA GLY A 774 -29.85 5.73 0.16
C GLY A 774 -28.79 5.50 1.24
N MET A 775 -28.95 4.49 2.08
CA MET A 775 -27.94 4.11 3.10
C MET A 775 -26.65 3.61 2.44
N LEU A 776 -26.76 2.77 1.41
CA LEU A 776 -25.60 2.30 0.65
C LEU A 776 -24.87 3.47 -0.03
N LEU A 777 -25.59 4.38 -0.67
CA LEU A 777 -25.03 5.58 -1.29
C LEU A 777 -24.33 6.46 -0.25
N ALA A 778 -24.93 6.67 0.92
CA ALA A 778 -24.32 7.42 2.01
C ALA A 778 -22.97 6.83 2.42
N MET A 779 -22.88 5.51 2.60
CA MET A 779 -21.61 4.85 2.95
C MET A 779 -20.55 4.96 1.83
N LEU A 780 -20.96 4.91 0.56
CA LEU A 780 -20.03 4.99 -0.59
C LEU A 780 -19.52 6.41 -0.86
N THR A 781 -20.31 7.43 -0.55
CA THR A 781 -20.09 8.82 -1.00
C THR A 781 -18.72 9.38 -0.61
N TYR A 782 -18.25 9.07 0.60
CA TYR A 782 -16.97 9.56 1.14
C TYR A 782 -15.97 8.44 1.41
N PHE A 783 -16.22 7.22 0.91
CA PHE A 783 -15.27 6.13 1.11
C PHE A 783 -13.89 6.44 0.51
N TRP A 784 -13.81 7.24 -0.55
CA TRP A 784 -12.56 7.67 -1.20
C TRP A 784 -11.66 8.56 -0.32
N GLU A 785 -12.12 9.04 0.84
CA GLU A 785 -11.35 9.93 1.72
C GLU A 785 -10.05 9.30 2.26
N PHE A 786 -9.84 7.99 2.07
CA PHE A 786 -8.52 7.36 2.27
C PHE A 786 -7.40 8.03 1.46
N LEU A 787 -7.73 8.69 0.34
CA LEU A 787 -6.78 9.46 -0.46
C LEU A 787 -6.25 10.70 0.27
N ILE A 788 -6.95 11.24 1.28
CA ILE A 788 -6.52 12.44 2.00
C ILE A 788 -5.12 12.24 2.62
N PRO A 789 -4.91 11.25 3.51
CA PRO A 789 -3.58 11.00 4.06
C PRO A 789 -2.57 10.51 2.99
N VAL A 790 -2.99 9.68 2.03
CA VAL A 790 -2.11 9.14 0.97
C VAL A 790 -1.54 10.25 0.09
N LEU A 791 -2.38 11.19 -0.36
CA LEU A 791 -1.95 12.31 -1.19
C LEU A 791 -1.07 13.29 -0.43
N ASN A 792 -1.29 13.51 0.88
CA ASN A 792 -0.40 14.33 1.70
C ASN A 792 1.02 13.75 1.72
N VAL A 793 1.14 12.45 1.98
CA VAL A 793 2.43 11.75 1.98
C VAL A 793 3.08 11.77 0.61
N LEU A 794 2.33 11.48 -0.46
CA LEU A 794 2.81 11.55 -1.85
C LEU A 794 3.37 12.94 -2.18
N PHE A 795 2.58 14.00 -2.01
CA PHE A 795 3.00 15.33 -2.43
C PHE A 795 4.12 15.90 -1.55
N ILE A 796 4.06 15.71 -0.23
CA ILE A 796 5.03 16.31 0.69
C ILE A 796 6.30 15.49 0.79
N GLN A 797 6.21 14.17 1.02
CA GLN A 797 7.39 13.34 1.27
C GLN A 797 8.05 12.84 -0.02
N GLN A 798 7.26 12.43 -1.02
CA GLN A 798 7.80 11.84 -2.26
C GLN A 798 8.09 12.89 -3.34
N LEU A 799 7.19 13.84 -3.53
CA LEU A 799 7.32 14.88 -4.56
C LEU A 799 7.98 16.17 -4.04
N GLY A 800 8.29 16.25 -2.74
CA GLY A 800 9.02 17.36 -2.12
C GLY A 800 8.24 18.68 -2.09
N TRP A 801 6.93 18.65 -1.90
CA TRP A 801 6.15 19.85 -1.63
C TRP A 801 6.37 20.31 -0.19
N SER A 802 6.47 21.62 0.03
CA SER A 802 6.38 22.14 1.39
C SER A 802 4.94 22.04 1.90
N ASP A 803 4.78 21.78 3.19
CA ASP A 803 3.50 21.85 3.88
C ASP A 803 2.75 23.17 3.60
N ALA A 804 3.43 24.31 3.62
CA ALA A 804 2.84 25.62 3.33
C ALA A 804 2.29 25.74 1.90
N GLU A 805 3.05 25.29 0.89
CA GLU A 805 2.58 25.28 -0.51
C GLU A 805 1.40 24.34 -0.69
N TYR A 806 1.50 23.14 -0.13
CA TYR A 806 0.45 22.13 -0.23
C TYR A 806 -0.84 22.59 0.45
N ILE A 807 -0.75 23.20 1.63
CA ILE A 807 -1.89 23.78 2.37
C ILE A 807 -2.51 24.95 1.58
N ALA A 808 -1.71 25.81 0.96
CA ALA A 808 -2.24 26.93 0.17
C ALA A 808 -3.10 26.44 -1.02
N VAL A 809 -2.71 25.32 -1.64
CA VAL A 809 -3.49 24.69 -2.71
C VAL A 809 -4.71 23.95 -2.15
N THR A 810 -4.51 22.99 -1.25
CA THR A 810 -5.56 22.07 -0.77
C THR A 810 -6.54 22.71 0.22
N GLY A 811 -6.03 23.49 1.18
CA GLY A 811 -6.83 24.21 2.18
C GLY A 811 -7.33 25.58 1.72
N GLY A 812 -6.76 26.13 0.62
CA GLY A 812 -7.11 27.44 0.07
C GLY A 812 -7.91 27.34 -1.24
N TRP A 813 -7.21 27.19 -2.36
CA TRP A 813 -7.82 27.19 -3.70
C TRP A 813 -8.81 26.05 -3.92
N ALA A 814 -8.50 24.84 -3.48
CA ALA A 814 -9.38 23.67 -3.57
C ALA A 814 -10.65 23.85 -2.73
N VAL A 815 -10.56 24.40 -1.51
CA VAL A 815 -11.75 24.70 -0.69
C VAL A 815 -12.60 25.78 -1.34
N THR A 816 -11.98 26.81 -1.93
CA THR A 816 -12.67 27.86 -2.68
C THR A 816 -13.43 27.28 -3.88
N ALA A 817 -12.79 26.38 -4.62
CA ALA A 817 -13.42 25.64 -5.72
C ALA A 817 -14.59 24.77 -5.20
N GLY A 818 -14.43 24.12 -4.04
CA GLY A 818 -15.50 23.37 -3.37
C GLY A 818 -16.71 24.24 -2.96
N ILE A 819 -16.49 25.48 -2.50
CA ILE A 819 -17.57 26.43 -2.21
C ILE A 819 -18.35 26.76 -3.50
N ALA A 820 -17.63 27.09 -4.58
CA ALA A 820 -18.24 27.34 -5.88
C ALA A 820 -19.03 26.12 -6.39
N GLY A 821 -18.46 24.92 -6.24
CA GLY A 821 -19.11 23.65 -6.58
C GLY A 821 -20.38 23.39 -5.78
N THR A 822 -20.40 23.71 -4.48
CA THR A 822 -21.60 23.57 -3.62
C THR A 822 -22.73 24.48 -4.11
N ILE A 823 -22.42 25.73 -4.42
CA ILE A 823 -23.42 26.72 -4.87
C ILE A 823 -23.95 26.33 -6.26
N ILE A 824 -23.04 26.09 -7.22
CA ILE A 824 -23.41 25.76 -8.60
C ILE A 824 -24.12 24.41 -8.66
N GLY A 825 -23.64 23.40 -7.93
CA GLY A 825 -24.24 22.08 -7.84
C GLY A 825 -25.67 22.14 -7.31
N GLY A 826 -25.93 22.90 -6.25
CA GLY A 826 -27.28 23.11 -5.70
C GLY A 826 -28.22 23.76 -6.73
N LEU A 827 -27.80 24.87 -7.35
CA LEU A 827 -28.60 25.59 -8.35
C LEU A 827 -28.95 24.72 -9.57
N ILE A 828 -28.00 23.90 -10.04
CA ILE A 828 -28.22 22.99 -11.17
C ILE A 828 -29.09 21.81 -10.74
N ALA A 829 -28.90 21.28 -9.52
CA ALA A 829 -29.71 20.20 -8.96
C ALA A 829 -31.19 20.60 -8.85
N ASP A 830 -31.49 21.82 -8.43
CA ASP A 830 -32.87 22.34 -8.37
C ASP A 830 -33.50 22.40 -9.78
N LYS A 831 -32.72 22.76 -10.80
CA LYS A 831 -33.21 22.91 -12.18
C LYS A 831 -33.40 21.58 -12.91
N PHE A 832 -32.45 20.66 -12.77
CA PHE A 832 -32.36 19.43 -13.57
C PHE A 832 -32.66 18.15 -12.79
N GLY A 833 -32.85 18.26 -11.47
CA GLY A 833 -33.14 17.16 -10.54
C GLY A 833 -31.87 16.63 -9.85
N ALA A 834 -31.93 16.52 -8.53
CA ALA A 834 -30.81 16.11 -7.67
C ALA A 834 -30.15 14.79 -8.09
N ARG A 835 -30.94 13.77 -8.46
CA ARG A 835 -30.43 12.45 -8.87
C ARG A 835 -29.54 12.49 -10.12
N ARG A 836 -29.92 13.28 -11.14
CA ARG A 836 -29.18 13.41 -12.40
C ARG A 836 -27.86 14.15 -12.19
N ILE A 837 -27.93 15.23 -11.43
CA ILE A 837 -26.78 16.10 -11.16
C ILE A 837 -25.78 15.41 -10.23
N ALA A 838 -26.25 14.66 -9.23
CA ALA A 838 -25.40 13.78 -8.44
C ALA A 838 -24.65 12.76 -9.33
N SER A 839 -25.34 12.10 -10.28
CA SER A 839 -24.69 11.13 -11.17
C SER A 839 -23.64 11.76 -12.09
N LEU A 840 -23.96 12.91 -12.68
CA LEU A 840 -23.03 13.65 -13.55
C LEU A 840 -21.76 14.04 -12.79
N PHE A 841 -21.92 14.67 -11.63
CA PHE A 841 -20.77 15.12 -10.84
C PHE A 841 -20.02 13.97 -10.17
N ALA A 842 -20.66 12.82 -9.89
CA ALA A 842 -19.95 11.60 -9.49
C ALA A 842 -18.98 11.14 -10.58
N VAL A 843 -19.42 11.09 -11.84
CA VAL A 843 -18.55 10.75 -12.99
C VAL A 843 -17.44 11.77 -13.17
N LEU A 844 -17.75 13.07 -13.14
CA LEU A 844 -16.73 14.12 -13.30
C LEU A 844 -15.68 14.09 -12.17
N THR A 845 -16.11 13.83 -10.93
CA THR A 845 -15.19 13.68 -9.80
C THR A 845 -14.29 12.46 -9.99
N GLY A 846 -14.86 11.30 -10.31
CA GLY A 846 -14.09 10.08 -10.56
C GLY A 846 -13.06 10.28 -11.68
N LEU A 847 -13.49 10.82 -12.83
CA LEU A 847 -12.60 11.11 -13.95
C LEU A 847 -11.48 12.09 -13.57
N SER A 848 -11.78 13.14 -12.80
CA SER A 848 -10.72 14.06 -12.36
C SER A 848 -9.67 13.41 -11.45
N ILE A 849 -10.06 12.43 -10.62
CA ILE A 849 -9.14 11.64 -9.80
C ILE A 849 -8.32 10.68 -10.68
N PHE A 850 -8.95 10.03 -11.66
CA PHE A 850 -8.23 9.22 -12.64
C PHE A 850 -7.20 10.03 -13.44
N THR A 851 -7.52 11.26 -13.82
CA THR A 851 -6.56 12.14 -14.49
C THR A 851 -5.33 12.43 -13.62
N ILE A 852 -5.47 12.51 -12.30
CA ILE A 852 -4.32 12.64 -11.40
C ILE A 852 -3.47 11.36 -11.47
N ALA A 853 -4.08 10.18 -11.41
CA ALA A 853 -3.36 8.91 -11.51
C ALA A 853 -2.62 8.75 -12.85
N LEU A 854 -3.29 9.04 -13.96
CA LEU A 854 -2.70 8.94 -15.31
C LEU A 854 -1.64 10.01 -15.60
N ALA A 855 -1.55 11.04 -14.77
CA ALA A 855 -0.57 12.12 -14.90
C ALA A 855 0.71 11.85 -14.10
N GLU A 856 1.07 10.57 -13.84
CA GLU A 856 2.24 10.17 -13.05
C GLU A 856 3.54 10.85 -13.51
N ASP A 857 3.82 10.84 -14.81
CA ASP A 857 4.98 11.53 -15.41
C ASP A 857 4.99 13.05 -15.17
N LEU A 858 3.81 13.63 -14.92
CA LEU A 858 3.61 15.06 -14.71
C LEU A 858 3.49 15.44 -13.23
N TRP A 859 3.61 14.50 -12.29
CA TRP A 859 3.50 14.76 -10.85
C TRP A 859 4.55 15.75 -10.33
N GLN A 860 5.72 15.78 -10.96
CA GLN A 860 6.77 16.75 -10.64
C GLN A 860 6.42 18.18 -11.09
N ASN A 861 5.51 18.33 -12.06
CA ASN A 861 5.08 19.64 -12.56
C ASN A 861 4.07 20.29 -11.61
N ARG A 862 4.57 21.20 -10.77
CA ARG A 862 3.81 21.92 -9.73
C ARG A 862 2.56 22.62 -10.26
N THR A 863 2.64 23.21 -11.45
CA THR A 863 1.52 23.96 -12.05
C THR A 863 0.39 23.01 -12.47
N VAL A 864 0.74 21.91 -13.13
CA VAL A 864 -0.25 20.91 -13.59
C VAL A 864 -0.95 20.26 -12.40
N MET A 865 -0.17 19.85 -11.39
CA MET A 865 -0.71 19.27 -10.16
C MET A 865 -1.58 20.22 -9.37
N THR A 866 -1.21 21.50 -9.28
CA THR A 866 -2.05 22.52 -8.62
C THR A 866 -3.45 22.58 -9.24
N TRP A 867 -3.55 22.63 -10.58
CA TRP A 867 -4.85 22.67 -11.25
C TRP A 867 -5.66 21.39 -11.08
N LEU A 868 -5.01 20.23 -11.17
CA LEU A 868 -5.68 18.94 -10.99
C LEU A 868 -6.17 18.73 -9.54
N ILE A 869 -5.43 19.20 -8.55
CA ILE A 869 -5.86 19.17 -7.13
C ILE A 869 -7.03 20.13 -6.87
N VAL A 870 -7.10 21.26 -7.58
CA VAL A 870 -8.16 22.27 -7.39
C VAL A 870 -9.48 21.88 -8.07
N ILE A 871 -9.44 21.09 -9.16
CA ILE A 871 -10.63 20.80 -9.96
C ILE A 871 -11.53 19.71 -9.35
N TYR A 872 -10.95 18.63 -8.79
CA TYR A 872 -11.75 17.52 -8.27
C TYR A 872 -12.65 17.90 -7.07
N PRO A 873 -12.25 18.80 -6.13
CA PRO A 873 -13.09 19.22 -5.02
C PRO A 873 -14.31 20.04 -5.48
N PHE A 874 -14.22 20.76 -6.59
CA PHE A 874 -15.36 21.45 -7.20
C PHE A 874 -16.45 20.44 -7.59
N PHE A 875 -16.06 19.40 -8.35
CA PHE A 875 -16.99 18.35 -8.76
C PHE A 875 -17.51 17.55 -7.56
N GLY A 876 -16.64 17.19 -6.62
CA GLY A 876 -17.01 16.44 -5.43
C GLY A 876 -18.00 17.19 -4.54
N ALA A 877 -17.82 18.50 -4.38
CA ALA A 877 -18.75 19.34 -3.62
C ALA A 877 -20.11 19.49 -4.32
N ALA A 878 -20.12 19.67 -5.65
CA ALA A 878 -21.35 19.72 -6.43
C ALA A 878 -22.13 18.39 -6.39
N MET A 879 -21.42 17.27 -6.39
CA MET A 879 -22.02 15.95 -6.17
C MET A 879 -22.60 15.85 -4.75
N GLY A 880 -21.81 16.19 -3.73
CA GLY A 880 -22.18 16.04 -2.32
C GLY A 880 -23.48 16.78 -1.98
N ILE A 881 -23.62 18.05 -2.40
CA ILE A 881 -24.85 18.80 -2.16
C ILE A 881 -26.06 18.20 -2.89
N SER A 882 -25.86 17.67 -4.10
CA SER A 882 -26.91 17.00 -4.87
C SER A 882 -27.37 15.69 -4.21
N LEU A 883 -26.44 14.92 -3.63
CA LEU A 883 -26.76 13.71 -2.86
C LEU A 883 -27.49 14.03 -1.56
N ILE A 884 -27.08 15.08 -0.85
CA ILE A 884 -27.80 15.56 0.34
C ILE A 884 -29.26 15.91 0.00
N SER A 885 -29.49 16.65 -1.08
CA SER A 885 -30.85 16.95 -1.56
C SER A 885 -31.63 15.68 -1.96
N LEU A 886 -30.97 14.70 -2.58
CA LEU A 886 -31.57 13.41 -2.90
C LEU A 886 -31.99 12.64 -1.64
N PHE A 887 -31.15 12.62 -0.60
CA PHE A 887 -31.48 11.96 0.67
C PHE A 887 -32.71 12.59 1.31
N MET A 888 -32.85 13.92 1.30
CA MET A 888 -34.06 14.61 1.76
C MET A 888 -35.31 14.15 0.99
N ASN A 889 -35.23 13.99 -0.33
CA ASN A 889 -36.37 13.55 -1.14
C ASN A 889 -36.81 12.11 -0.82
N VAL A 890 -35.85 11.24 -0.47
CA VAL A 890 -36.10 9.83 -0.12
C VAL A 890 -36.55 9.68 1.35
N THR A 891 -36.40 10.70 2.19
CA THR A 891 -36.90 10.65 3.57
C THR A 891 -38.42 10.74 3.66
N TRP A 892 -39.00 10.03 4.63
CA TRP A 892 -40.42 10.13 4.97
C TRP A 892 -40.65 11.33 5.89
N PRO A 893 -41.54 12.30 5.56
CA PRO A 893 -41.71 13.51 6.35
C PRO A 893 -41.96 13.28 7.84
N LYS A 894 -42.77 12.27 8.19
CA LYS A 894 -43.12 11.92 9.58
C LYS A 894 -41.90 11.59 10.47
N VAL A 895 -40.85 11.00 9.91
CA VAL A 895 -39.60 10.64 10.61
C VAL A 895 -38.37 11.28 9.95
N GLY A 896 -38.57 12.36 9.20
CA GLY A 896 -37.57 12.92 8.30
C GLY A 896 -36.30 13.35 9.02
N ALA A 897 -36.43 14.00 10.19
CA ALA A 897 -35.28 14.44 10.98
C ALA A 897 -34.38 13.27 11.40
N THR A 898 -34.98 12.20 11.93
CA THR A 898 -34.24 11.00 12.39
C THR A 898 -33.63 10.25 11.21
N GLN A 899 -34.38 10.07 10.12
CA GLN A 899 -33.91 9.36 8.93
C GLN A 899 -32.78 10.13 8.21
N PHE A 900 -32.90 11.46 8.11
CA PHE A 900 -31.87 12.30 7.50
C PHE A 900 -30.59 12.34 8.35
N THR A 901 -30.73 12.44 9.67
CA THR A 901 -29.59 12.38 10.60
C THR A 901 -28.84 11.05 10.48
N LEU A 902 -29.56 9.94 10.25
CA LEU A 902 -28.94 8.64 9.99
C LEU A 902 -28.13 8.63 8.68
N TYR A 903 -28.64 9.20 7.58
CA TYR A 903 -27.85 9.32 6.34
C TYR A 903 -26.57 10.14 6.57
N MET A 904 -26.64 11.24 7.32
CA MET A 904 -25.47 12.05 7.66
C MET A 904 -24.46 11.27 8.52
N ALA A 905 -24.93 10.45 9.46
CA ALA A 905 -24.06 9.57 10.24
C ALA A 905 -23.37 8.51 9.35
N LEU A 906 -24.09 7.93 8.39
CA LEU A 906 -23.55 6.95 7.45
C LEU A 906 -22.54 7.55 6.46
N LEU A 907 -22.75 8.81 6.02
CA LEU A 907 -21.76 9.56 5.26
C LEU A 907 -20.43 9.67 6.01
N ASN A 908 -20.50 10.07 7.29
CA ASN A 908 -19.31 10.16 8.15
C ASN A 908 -18.69 8.78 8.39
N PHE A 909 -19.49 7.72 8.49
CA PHE A 909 -18.99 6.36 8.66
C PHE A 909 -18.19 5.89 7.44
N GLY A 910 -18.69 6.16 6.22
CA GLY A 910 -17.97 5.89 4.98
C GLY A 910 -16.61 6.59 4.91
N ALA A 911 -16.59 7.88 5.26
CA ALA A 911 -15.36 8.67 5.36
C ALA A 911 -14.34 8.06 6.34
N LEU A 912 -14.77 7.77 7.57
CA LEU A 912 -13.92 7.20 8.60
C LEU A 912 -13.39 5.82 8.24
N PHE A 913 -14.22 4.97 7.63
CA PHE A 913 -13.78 3.68 7.12
C PHE A 913 -12.69 3.85 6.06
N GLY A 914 -12.86 4.80 5.14
CA GLY A 914 -11.81 5.19 4.19
C GLY A 914 -10.52 5.61 4.88
N LEU A 915 -10.58 6.57 5.81
CA LEU A 915 -9.41 7.06 6.54
C LEU A 915 -8.62 5.95 7.24
N LYS A 916 -9.32 4.94 7.80
CA LYS A 916 -8.68 3.78 8.42
C LYS A 916 -7.99 2.86 7.40
N MET A 917 -8.58 2.70 6.21
CA MET A 917 -8.04 1.88 5.12
C MET A 917 -6.85 2.51 4.40
N ALA A 918 -6.51 3.77 4.66
CA ALA A 918 -5.38 4.45 4.03
C ALA A 918 -4.06 3.68 4.15
N GLY A 919 -3.77 3.12 5.33
CA GLY A 919 -2.55 2.32 5.54
C GLY A 919 -2.54 1.02 4.74
N TYR A 920 -3.68 0.33 4.66
CA TYR A 920 -3.80 -0.88 3.84
C TYR A 920 -3.50 -0.59 2.37
N PHE A 921 -3.99 0.54 1.84
CA PHE A 921 -3.73 0.90 0.45
C PHE A 921 -2.28 1.34 0.20
N GLU A 922 -1.68 2.07 1.16
CA GLU A 922 -0.27 2.48 1.12
C GLU A 922 0.71 1.28 1.13
N GLU A 923 0.41 0.24 1.90
CA GLU A 923 1.29 -0.94 2.03
C GLU A 923 1.15 -1.95 0.88
N ASN A 924 -0.05 -2.09 0.28
CA ASN A 924 -0.34 -3.15 -0.68
C ASN A 924 -0.41 -2.71 -2.14
N PHE A 925 -0.45 -1.40 -2.42
CA PHE A 925 -0.61 -0.87 -3.78
C PHE A 925 0.31 0.32 -4.05
N THR A 926 0.62 0.56 -5.32
CA THR A 926 1.33 1.78 -5.73
C THR A 926 0.44 3.02 -5.54
N TYR A 927 1.04 4.21 -5.49
CA TYR A 927 0.29 5.47 -5.42
C TYR A 927 -0.68 5.62 -6.59
N THR A 928 -0.25 5.28 -7.80
CA THR A 928 -1.07 5.34 -9.02
C THR A 928 -2.29 4.42 -8.90
N THR A 929 -2.09 3.16 -8.54
CA THR A 929 -3.20 2.21 -8.34
C THR A 929 -4.13 2.66 -7.22
N THR A 930 -3.59 3.18 -6.12
CA THR A 930 -4.37 3.70 -4.99
C THR A 930 -5.27 4.87 -5.39
N ILE A 931 -4.76 5.81 -6.19
CA ILE A 931 -5.54 6.93 -6.73
C ILE A 931 -6.63 6.42 -7.70
N MET A 932 -6.33 5.44 -8.55
CA MET A 932 -7.32 4.81 -9.43
C MET A 932 -8.43 4.09 -8.67
N ILE A 933 -8.11 3.40 -7.56
CA ILE A 933 -9.11 2.80 -6.67
C ILE A 933 -10.03 3.89 -6.12
N GLY A 934 -9.47 5.02 -5.68
CA GLY A 934 -10.27 6.14 -5.16
C GLY A 934 -11.21 6.73 -6.22
N GLY A 935 -10.72 6.91 -7.45
CA GLY A 935 -11.55 7.30 -8.59
C GLY A 935 -12.66 6.29 -8.89
N SER A 936 -12.38 4.99 -8.76
CA SER A 936 -13.37 3.92 -8.96
C SER A 936 -14.46 3.93 -7.91
N CYS A 937 -14.09 4.08 -6.62
CA CYS A 937 -15.06 4.21 -5.53
C CYS A 937 -16.05 5.35 -5.78
N GLN A 938 -15.56 6.46 -6.34
CA GLN A 938 -16.37 7.61 -6.70
C GLN A 938 -17.34 7.31 -7.85
N LEU A 939 -16.89 6.55 -8.85
CA LEU A 939 -17.73 6.13 -9.98
C LEU A 939 -18.84 5.14 -9.61
N LEU A 940 -18.62 4.29 -8.60
CA LEU A 940 -19.64 3.35 -8.10
C LEU A 940 -20.94 4.06 -7.66
N ILE A 941 -20.86 5.32 -7.23
CA ILE A 941 -22.03 6.13 -6.89
C ILE A 941 -22.96 6.27 -8.11
N ALA A 942 -22.39 6.58 -9.28
CA ALA A 942 -23.14 6.70 -10.53
C ALA A 942 -23.74 5.36 -10.99
N PHE A 943 -23.14 4.23 -10.61
CA PHE A 943 -23.68 2.90 -10.87
C PHE A 943 -24.88 2.55 -9.98
N VAL A 944 -24.92 3.04 -8.74
CA VAL A 944 -26.00 2.74 -7.78
C VAL A 944 -27.22 3.67 -7.96
N LEU A 945 -26.99 4.92 -8.39
CA LEU A 945 -28.04 5.93 -8.59
C LEU A 945 -29.20 5.56 -9.55
N PRO A 946 -29.06 4.72 -10.59
CA PRO A 946 -30.19 4.30 -11.43
C PRO A 946 -31.25 3.51 -10.68
N PHE A 947 -30.87 2.85 -9.59
CA PHE A 947 -31.75 1.98 -8.81
C PHE A 947 -32.54 2.71 -7.73
N ILE A 948 -32.22 3.98 -7.46
CA ILE A 948 -32.96 4.78 -6.48
C ILE A 948 -34.15 5.50 -7.14
N ASP A 949 -35.32 5.31 -6.55
CA ASP A 949 -36.54 6.04 -6.90
C ASP A 949 -36.83 7.08 -5.82
N PRO A 950 -36.58 8.38 -6.09
CA PRO A 950 -36.77 9.46 -5.11
C PRO A 950 -38.19 9.57 -4.58
N GLY A 951 -39.20 9.13 -5.33
CA GLY A 951 -40.61 9.26 -4.97
C GLY A 951 -41.16 8.08 -4.17
N GLN A 952 -40.44 6.97 -4.06
CA GLN A 952 -40.97 5.72 -3.49
C GLN A 952 -41.53 5.90 -2.08
N THR A 953 -40.75 6.54 -1.21
CA THR A 953 -41.11 6.70 0.20
C THR A 953 -42.43 7.44 0.37
N ARG A 954 -42.63 8.54 -0.38
CA ARG A 954 -43.87 9.33 -0.34
C ARG A 954 -45.06 8.59 -0.94
N ARG A 955 -44.85 7.81 -2.01
CA ARG A 955 -45.92 6.99 -2.63
C ARG A 955 -46.40 5.87 -1.72
N GLU A 956 -45.49 5.18 -1.03
CA GLU A 956 -45.82 4.00 -0.24
C GLU A 956 -46.26 4.33 1.20
N LEU A 957 -45.76 5.43 1.78
CA LEU A 957 -46.02 5.80 3.18
C LEU A 957 -46.88 7.06 3.34
N GLY A 958 -47.16 7.79 2.26
CA GLY A 958 -47.96 9.03 2.28
C GLY A 958 -47.18 10.26 2.74
N ASN A 959 -47.83 11.42 2.64
CA ASN A 959 -47.28 12.74 2.99
C ASN A 959 -47.76 13.27 4.36
N GLU A 960 -48.39 12.44 5.18
CA GLU A 960 -48.88 12.88 6.50
C GLU A 960 -47.68 13.29 7.40
N PHE A 961 -47.72 14.55 7.86
CA PHE A 961 -46.75 15.14 8.79
C PHE A 961 -47.11 14.85 10.26
#